data_AF-A0AAE1Q4N1-F1
#
_entry.id   AF-A0AAE1Q4N1-F1
#
_cell.length_a   1.000
_cell.length_b   1.000
_cell.length_c   1.000
_cell.angle_alpha   90.00
_cell.angle_beta   90.00
_cell.angle_gamma   90.00
#
_symmetry.space_group_name_H-M   'P 1'
#
loop_
_entity.id
_entity.type
_entity.pdbx_description
1 polymer ?
#
loop_
_entity_poly.entity_id
_entity_poly.type
_entity_poly.pdbx_seq_one_letter_code
_entity_poly.pdbx_strand_id
1 'polypeptide(L)'
;MKHWSGDDVATLGKQLGGNDVVELCDFGSEEDMRWCQWSSPGPSASSRSGEGELATSWTLSTGSDALWVGGPRNDTTGDVRGGYAFHETSSSTSRQAESAVMESTMQSPTGAEGKCLKFWYSISGLSASLLRVRVRGTELHSSSSRGHVPDVIIWETRDQTRGDWREAQALYTFTSNHTLVVEAIPAAEANPYNVFRGHIAVDDLGTRPGQECIGLCAFEGGMCDWSNVLNDDFDWLLGRGTQNLVTGPPRDHSSSRGEDLGGAYVFIDSSFPRRPGDVAKLESIEFQETDPNNPPCMRFHTYMSGAGVGRLRVLVQDVLTRKERTLWALVGNRGSRWIMGQLPLSSTTPFKVIFEGSIGKPRLGDIALDDITIISGPCSTLPTVAAPIASGDCTFEEDACGWANPSPRQRIDNLDFIRIKASEQSFPPTDHTTADEHGFYMSLENPKNKLEGDRAWLLSPVMEGDGKVKCLSFWYMMFEPLDEVDPNLGSLGAFLMREDTGSSSFSPLDQPPVINLPSSLILTPLWSLQNFQGLTWYFAQAPFRSDGDFQIIFEGVWGSAESSGTIGLDDISVFEGNCPSLPEAAMVRAGDCTFTRGSCGWRNLTSDPDFAWVAASPSRRPANMLDHTYGSQGGYIYFDVFNFNGRTQRLQLVSPTLEPPSDRSPSCISFWFAGFGSENSTLRVYQRPAQQLLDDRLLSDLTDDILLLGIKWFWRDAPIMVASHWMTSEFIVVLVQRGQGTVRAHDHDECKSLTSQNWTKREEVMYQVHHHTPEPADTNSSTIPEHVSTAGNKQYSETKLQKSLVLD
;
A
#
# COMPACT_ATOMS: atom_id res chain seq x y z
N MET A 1 -33.01 -31.20 16.73
CA MET A 1 -32.02 -30.43 17.50
C MET A 1 -32.51 -28.99 17.53
N LYS A 2 -32.79 -28.44 18.71
CA LYS A 2 -33.37 -27.09 18.85
C LYS A 2 -32.27 -26.04 18.70
N HIS A 3 -32.53 -25.04 17.86
CA HIS A 3 -31.74 -23.81 17.73
C HIS A 3 -31.67 -23.06 19.07
N TRP A 4 -30.50 -22.52 19.40
CA TRP A 4 -30.29 -21.53 20.45
C TRP A 4 -30.03 -20.18 19.77
N SER A 5 -30.73 -19.13 20.22
CA SER A 5 -30.50 -17.74 19.85
C SER A 5 -29.47 -17.09 20.79
N GLY A 6 -28.71 -16.11 20.30
CA GLY A 6 -27.56 -15.49 20.98
C GLY A 6 -27.84 -14.83 22.34
N ASP A 7 -29.09 -14.65 22.75
CA ASP A 7 -29.45 -14.05 24.04
C ASP A 7 -29.40 -15.03 25.22
N ASP A 8 -29.33 -16.35 24.97
CA ASP A 8 -29.37 -17.36 26.04
C ASP A 8 -28.00 -17.65 26.67
N VAL A 9 -26.90 -17.16 26.09
CA VAL A 9 -25.53 -17.28 26.65
C VAL A 9 -25.24 -16.19 27.68
N ALA A 10 -25.90 -15.03 27.59
CA ALA A 10 -25.71 -13.91 28.52
C ALA A 10 -26.33 -14.15 29.91
N THR A 11 -27.22 -15.15 30.06
CA THR A 11 -27.99 -15.34 31.29
C THR A 11 -27.46 -16.47 32.20
N LEU A 12 -26.49 -17.28 31.75
CA LEU A 12 -25.85 -18.29 32.61
C LEU A 12 -24.61 -17.78 33.37
N GLY A 13 -24.06 -16.62 33.00
CA GLY A 13 -22.90 -16.00 33.67
C GLY A 13 -23.24 -15.19 34.92
N LYS A 14 -24.52 -14.97 35.25
CA LYS A 14 -24.94 -14.10 36.36
C LYS A 14 -25.20 -14.81 37.69
N GLN A 15 -24.86 -16.09 37.84
CA GLN A 15 -25.17 -16.85 39.05
C GLN A 15 -24.01 -17.61 39.72
N LEU A 16 -22.76 -17.25 39.43
CA LEU A 16 -21.61 -17.60 40.27
C LEU A 16 -20.70 -16.37 40.36
N GLY A 17 -20.58 -15.81 41.57
CA GLY A 17 -19.84 -14.57 41.81
C GLY A 17 -18.33 -14.71 41.64
N GLY A 18 -17.73 -13.63 41.14
CA GLY A 18 -16.28 -13.38 41.14
C GLY A 18 -15.60 -13.70 39.81
N ASN A 19 -15.46 -12.68 38.95
CA ASN A 19 -14.30 -12.45 38.08
C ASN A 19 -14.48 -11.10 37.39
N ASP A 20 -13.62 -10.13 37.74
CA ASP A 20 -13.49 -8.84 37.05
C ASP A 20 -13.05 -9.12 35.61
N VAL A 21 -13.98 -9.00 34.65
CA VAL A 21 -13.60 -8.79 33.25
C VAL A 21 -13.11 -7.35 33.18
N VAL A 22 -11.79 -7.15 33.20
CA VAL A 22 -11.20 -5.82 33.01
C VAL A 22 -11.54 -5.36 31.60
N GLU A 23 -12.45 -4.39 31.48
CA GLU A 23 -12.82 -3.75 30.22
C GLU A 23 -11.61 -2.96 29.68
N LEU A 24 -11.41 -2.97 28.36
CA LEU A 24 -10.33 -2.21 27.73
C LEU A 24 -10.60 -0.70 27.88
N CYS A 25 -9.56 0.14 27.88
CA CYS A 25 -9.77 1.58 27.95
C CYS A 25 -10.15 2.13 26.57
N ASP A 26 -11.44 2.42 26.40
CA ASP A 26 -12.08 3.05 25.24
C ASP A 26 -11.94 4.59 25.23
N PHE A 27 -11.23 5.15 26.23
CA PHE A 27 -11.09 6.59 26.47
C PHE A 27 -12.40 7.40 26.60
N GLY A 28 -13.55 6.73 26.69
CA GLY A 28 -14.87 7.30 26.84
C GLY A 28 -15.46 7.89 25.55
N SER A 29 -16.33 8.87 25.70
CA SER A 29 -16.94 9.62 24.60
C SER A 29 -16.79 11.12 24.83
N GLU A 30 -17.19 11.95 23.87
CA GLU A 30 -17.13 13.42 23.92
C GLU A 30 -17.63 14.02 25.27
N GLU A 31 -18.60 13.38 25.93
CA GLU A 31 -19.16 13.83 27.22
C GLU A 31 -18.42 13.30 28.47
N ASP A 32 -17.66 12.21 28.37
CA ASP A 32 -16.99 11.52 29.50
C ASP A 32 -15.57 11.04 29.14
N MET A 33 -14.81 11.85 28.42
CA MET A 33 -13.41 11.53 28.08
C MET A 33 -12.56 11.35 29.33
N ARG A 34 -11.84 10.22 29.42
CA ARG A 34 -11.02 9.88 30.59
C ARG A 34 -9.84 8.98 30.24
N TRP A 35 -8.77 9.11 31.01
CA TRP A 35 -7.54 8.32 30.82
C TRP A 35 -7.60 6.88 31.37
N CYS A 36 -8.73 6.47 31.96
CA CYS A 36 -8.87 5.18 32.65
C CYS A 36 -7.72 4.94 33.67
N GLN A 37 -6.91 3.90 33.43
CA GLN A 37 -5.74 3.48 34.21
C GLN A 37 -4.41 3.96 33.59
N TRP A 38 -4.46 4.90 32.66
CA TRP A 38 -3.31 5.50 32.00
C TRP A 38 -3.09 6.94 32.47
N SER A 39 -1.89 7.45 32.27
CA SER A 39 -1.56 8.84 32.52
C SER A 39 -0.53 9.33 31.52
N SER A 40 -0.79 10.49 30.90
CA SER A 40 0.23 11.20 30.16
C SER A 40 0.85 12.25 31.09
N PRO A 41 2.19 12.27 31.28
CA PRO A 41 2.84 13.36 31.99
C PRO A 41 2.50 14.68 31.28
N GLY A 42 1.90 15.63 32.00
CA GLY A 42 1.71 16.99 31.50
C GLY A 42 3.01 17.79 31.54
N PRO A 43 3.06 18.99 30.92
CA PRO A 43 4.20 19.90 31.05
C PRO A 43 4.57 20.08 32.51
N SER A 44 5.80 19.71 32.89
CA SER A 44 6.26 19.92 34.25
C SER A 44 6.27 21.42 34.55
N ALA A 45 5.55 21.85 35.59
CA ALA A 45 5.46 23.25 36.02
C ALA A 45 6.78 23.82 36.61
N SER A 46 7.94 23.30 36.21
CA SER A 46 9.27 23.69 36.70
C SER A 46 10.06 24.60 35.75
N SER A 47 9.65 24.82 34.50
CA SER A 47 10.28 25.84 33.65
C SER A 47 9.71 27.24 33.97
N ARG A 48 10.32 27.91 34.95
CA ARG A 48 10.20 29.36 35.14
C ARG A 48 10.95 30.09 34.01
N SER A 49 10.43 30.05 32.81
CA SER A 49 10.80 30.98 31.73
C SER A 49 9.59 31.14 30.82
N GLY A 50 9.05 32.36 30.76
CA GLY A 50 7.85 32.70 30.00
C GLY A 50 8.09 32.75 28.49
N GLU A 51 8.45 31.62 27.91
CA GLU A 51 8.26 31.29 26.49
C GLU A 51 7.58 29.91 26.48
N GLY A 52 6.46 29.79 25.77
CA GLY A 52 5.60 28.61 25.84
C GLY A 52 6.29 27.36 25.26
N GLU A 53 6.89 26.56 26.14
CA GLU A 53 7.23 25.15 25.87
C GLU A 53 5.93 24.34 25.86
N LEU A 54 5.40 24.05 24.67
CA LEU A 54 4.37 23.04 24.47
C LEU A 54 4.99 21.67 24.76
N ALA A 55 4.72 21.12 25.95
CA ALA A 55 5.15 19.76 26.26
C ALA A 55 4.44 18.75 25.36
N THR A 56 5.23 17.82 24.82
CA THR A 56 4.86 16.70 23.96
C THR A 56 4.15 15.61 24.76
N SER A 57 2.87 15.83 25.07
CA SER A 57 2.02 14.86 25.78
C SER A 57 1.00 14.22 24.83
N TRP A 58 0.54 13.01 25.17
CA TRP A 58 -0.67 12.46 24.57
C TRP A 58 -1.87 13.33 24.96
N THR A 59 -2.84 13.41 24.06
CA THR A 59 -4.09 14.18 24.25
C THR A 59 -5.30 13.30 23.96
N LEU A 60 -6.35 13.42 24.76
CA LEU A 60 -7.63 12.80 24.45
C LEU A 60 -8.37 13.66 23.42
N SER A 61 -9.02 13.01 22.46
CA SER A 61 -9.83 13.67 21.45
C SER A 61 -10.90 12.73 20.91
N THR A 62 -11.70 13.23 19.98
CA THR A 62 -12.77 12.51 19.29
C THR A 62 -12.76 12.88 17.82
N GLY A 63 -13.46 12.11 17.01
CA GLY A 63 -13.62 12.39 15.58
C GLY A 63 -14.23 13.75 15.25
N SER A 64 -15.03 14.34 16.15
CA SER A 64 -15.63 15.68 15.97
C SER A 64 -14.57 16.80 15.94
N ASP A 65 -13.46 16.61 16.67
CA ASP A 65 -12.35 17.54 16.78
C ASP A 65 -11.24 17.31 15.73
N ALA A 66 -11.26 16.17 15.04
CA ALA A 66 -10.19 15.71 14.15
C ALA A 66 -9.81 16.72 13.05
N LEU A 67 -10.79 17.51 12.57
CA LEU A 67 -10.55 18.54 11.56
C LEU A 67 -9.67 19.70 12.09
N TRP A 68 -9.79 20.02 13.38
CA TRP A 68 -9.14 21.16 14.01
C TRP A 68 -7.81 20.79 14.64
N VAL A 69 -7.79 19.68 15.39
CA VAL A 69 -6.67 19.28 16.24
C VAL A 69 -5.82 18.17 15.59
N GLY A 70 -6.33 17.52 14.55
CA GLY A 70 -5.73 16.33 13.94
C GLY A 70 -6.25 15.03 14.55
N GLY A 71 -5.75 13.89 14.06
CA GLY A 71 -6.18 12.56 14.49
C GLY A 71 -7.18 11.86 13.55
N PRO A 72 -7.60 10.64 13.91
CA PRO A 72 -8.62 9.87 13.21
C PRO A 72 -10.00 10.55 13.18
N ARG A 73 -10.83 10.29 12.16
CA ARG A 73 -12.16 10.93 12.03
C ARG A 73 -13.27 10.28 12.87
N ASN A 74 -12.97 9.13 13.45
CA ASN A 74 -13.84 8.32 14.28
C ASN A 74 -12.97 7.49 15.22
N ASP A 75 -13.58 6.96 16.28
CA ASP A 75 -12.98 5.92 17.12
C ASP A 75 -13.00 4.55 16.42
N THR A 76 -12.61 3.51 17.15
CA THR A 76 -12.62 2.12 16.68
C THR A 76 -14.03 1.57 16.42
N THR A 77 -15.06 2.11 17.06
CA THR A 77 -16.47 1.73 16.85
C THR A 77 -17.08 2.38 15.61
N GLY A 78 -16.37 3.35 15.02
CA GLY A 78 -16.83 4.16 13.90
C GLY A 78 -17.68 5.37 14.31
N ASP A 79 -17.80 5.63 15.61
CA ASP A 79 -18.47 6.81 16.15
C ASP A 79 -17.54 8.03 16.11
N VAL A 80 -18.06 9.13 15.56
CA VAL A 80 -17.35 10.41 15.53
C VAL A 80 -17.23 11.05 16.92
N ARG A 81 -18.06 10.64 17.89
CA ARG A 81 -18.02 11.10 19.28
C ARG A 81 -17.30 10.14 20.23
N GLY A 82 -16.85 8.99 19.73
CA GLY A 82 -16.02 8.09 20.50
C GLY A 82 -14.65 8.71 20.80
N GLY A 83 -14.13 8.45 21.99
CA GLY A 83 -12.87 8.97 22.47
C GLY A 83 -11.69 8.12 22.01
N TYR A 84 -10.53 8.75 21.85
CA TYR A 84 -9.24 8.07 21.69
C TYR A 84 -8.11 8.94 22.23
N ALA A 85 -6.96 8.33 22.49
CA ALA A 85 -5.73 9.06 22.80
C ALA A 85 -4.91 9.26 21.53
N PHE A 86 -4.46 10.48 21.24
CA PHE A 86 -3.59 10.76 20.10
C PHE A 86 -2.49 11.76 20.41
N HIS A 87 -1.47 11.76 19.56
CA HIS A 87 -0.38 12.72 19.53
C HIS A 87 -0.27 13.32 18.12
N GLU A 88 -0.29 14.64 18.02
CA GLU A 88 -0.03 15.37 16.77
C GLU A 88 1.49 15.58 16.62
N THR A 89 2.05 15.05 15.52
CA THR A 89 3.50 14.90 15.35
C THR A 89 4.19 16.06 14.63
N SER A 90 3.46 17.00 14.02
CA SER A 90 4.01 18.18 13.35
C SER A 90 4.29 19.36 14.29
N SER A 91 3.73 19.33 15.50
CA SER A 91 3.94 20.37 16.53
C SER A 91 5.33 20.36 17.20
N SER A 92 6.17 19.36 16.93
CA SER A 92 7.50 19.22 17.55
C SER A 92 8.53 20.16 16.90
N THR A 93 8.58 21.41 17.37
CA THR A 93 9.57 22.42 16.95
C THR A 93 10.84 22.44 17.82
N SER A 94 11.02 21.43 18.68
CA SER A 94 12.15 21.29 19.62
C SER A 94 13.34 20.60 18.95
N ARG A 95 14.58 21.06 19.23
CA ARG A 95 15.87 20.53 18.72
C ARG A 95 16.13 19.03 19.01
N GLN A 96 15.21 18.40 19.71
CA GLN A 96 15.11 16.96 19.91
C GLN A 96 13.67 16.61 19.54
N ALA A 97 13.48 15.66 18.62
CA ALA A 97 12.18 15.06 18.34
C ALA A 97 11.66 14.41 19.63
N GLU A 98 10.96 15.18 20.46
CA GLU A 98 10.48 14.74 21.75
C GLU A 98 9.27 13.83 21.53
N SER A 99 9.44 12.55 21.85
CA SER A 99 8.40 11.53 21.80
C SER A 99 7.34 11.76 22.86
N ALA A 100 6.06 11.59 22.52
CA ALA A 100 4.98 11.59 23.51
C ALA A 100 4.88 10.24 24.20
N VAL A 101 4.80 10.26 25.54
CA VAL A 101 4.76 9.06 26.37
C VAL A 101 3.51 9.06 27.24
N MET A 102 2.83 7.91 27.32
CA MET A 102 1.81 7.66 28.33
C MET A 102 2.10 6.34 29.06
N GLU A 103 1.79 6.31 30.35
CA GLU A 103 2.16 5.22 31.25
C GLU A 103 0.93 4.64 31.95
N SER A 104 0.91 3.33 32.10
CA SER A 104 -0.11 2.64 32.90
C SER A 104 0.09 2.88 34.39
N THR A 105 -0.94 2.62 35.18
CA THR A 105 -0.76 2.36 36.61
C THR A 105 0.20 1.17 36.86
N MET A 106 0.78 1.14 38.05
CA MET A 106 1.69 0.07 38.49
C MET A 106 1.01 -1.30 38.35
N GLN A 107 1.62 -2.17 37.55
CA GLN A 107 1.22 -3.55 37.36
C GLN A 107 1.98 -4.46 38.32
N SER A 108 1.29 -5.45 38.86
CA SER A 108 1.92 -6.55 39.60
C SER A 108 2.70 -7.48 38.66
N PRO A 109 3.60 -8.34 39.18
CA PRO A 109 4.27 -9.34 38.36
C PRO A 109 3.26 -10.20 37.60
N THR A 110 3.57 -10.54 36.35
CA THR A 110 2.63 -11.25 35.46
C THR A 110 2.52 -12.75 35.77
N GLY A 111 3.51 -13.31 36.46
CA GLY A 111 3.67 -14.76 36.57
C GLY A 111 4.08 -15.40 35.23
N ALA A 112 4.11 -16.73 35.21
CA ALA A 112 4.52 -17.54 34.06
C ALA A 112 3.55 -17.39 32.86
N GLU A 113 2.25 -17.29 33.12
CA GLU A 113 1.25 -17.19 32.06
C GLU A 113 1.31 -15.85 31.30
N GLY A 114 1.94 -14.82 31.88
CA GLY A 114 2.06 -13.51 31.24
C GLY A 114 0.77 -12.70 31.23
N LYS A 115 0.84 -11.53 30.59
CA LYS A 115 -0.31 -10.69 30.26
C LYS A 115 -0.32 -10.41 28.76
N CYS A 116 -1.53 -10.36 28.21
CA CYS A 116 -1.78 -10.04 26.81
C CYS A 116 -2.19 -8.57 26.71
N LEU A 117 -1.31 -7.72 26.21
CA LEU A 117 -1.64 -6.34 25.86
C LEU A 117 -2.48 -6.34 24.58
N LYS A 118 -3.60 -5.64 24.58
CA LYS A 118 -4.45 -5.41 23.40
C LYS A 118 -4.75 -3.92 23.27
N PHE A 119 -4.73 -3.43 22.04
CA PHE A 119 -5.10 -2.06 21.70
C PHE A 119 -5.32 -1.90 20.20
N TRP A 120 -6.02 -0.85 19.83
CA TRP A 120 -6.08 -0.37 18.46
C TRP A 120 -5.17 0.82 18.28
N TYR A 121 -4.65 1.00 17.08
CA TYR A 121 -3.81 2.13 16.74
C TYR A 121 -4.11 2.66 15.34
N SER A 122 -3.77 3.94 15.12
CA SER A 122 -3.84 4.60 13.83
C SER A 122 -2.65 5.53 13.66
N ILE A 123 -1.94 5.42 12.55
CA ILE A 123 -0.75 6.20 12.21
C ILE A 123 -0.97 6.81 10.83
N SER A 124 -0.90 8.13 10.73
CA SER A 124 -1.12 8.82 9.46
C SER A 124 -0.34 10.11 9.37
N GLY A 125 0.07 10.44 8.15
CA GLY A 125 0.75 11.69 7.84
C GLY A 125 2.26 11.61 7.95
N LEU A 126 2.90 12.63 7.41
CA LEU A 126 4.31 12.64 7.03
C LEU A 126 5.26 12.87 8.23
N SER A 127 4.78 13.52 9.29
CA SER A 127 5.54 13.69 10.53
C SER A 127 5.40 12.53 11.52
N ALA A 128 4.59 11.50 11.25
CA ALA A 128 4.48 10.33 12.11
C ALA A 128 5.52 9.26 11.73
N SER A 129 6.20 8.66 12.72
CA SER A 129 7.33 7.75 12.46
C SER A 129 7.24 6.39 13.14
N LEU A 130 7.06 6.34 14.47
CA LEU A 130 7.06 5.07 15.20
C LEU A 130 6.07 5.11 16.36
N LEU A 131 5.26 4.06 16.49
CA LEU A 131 4.56 3.72 17.72
C LEU A 131 5.22 2.49 18.35
N ARG A 132 5.57 2.55 19.63
CA ARG A 132 6.07 1.38 20.35
C ARG A 132 5.55 1.29 21.78
N VAL A 133 5.50 0.06 22.29
CA VAL A 133 5.15 -0.25 23.67
C VAL A 133 6.32 -0.91 24.37
N ARG A 134 6.62 -0.41 25.57
CA ARG A 134 7.73 -0.85 26.41
C ARG A 134 7.26 -1.23 27.81
N VAL A 135 7.95 -2.18 28.43
CA VAL A 135 7.78 -2.55 29.84
C VAL A 135 8.93 -1.94 30.65
N ARG A 136 8.59 -1.19 31.70
CA ARG A 136 9.54 -0.53 32.60
C ARG A 136 9.42 -1.09 34.00
N GLY A 137 10.51 -1.63 34.55
CA GLY A 137 10.55 -2.13 35.93
C GLY A 137 10.84 -1.04 36.97
N THR A 138 10.38 -1.25 38.21
CA THR A 138 10.68 -0.36 39.34
C THR A 138 11.92 -0.86 40.11
N GLU A 139 13.12 -0.41 39.72
CA GLU A 139 14.45 -0.52 40.37
C GLU A 139 14.81 -1.73 41.26
N LEU A 140 15.99 -2.35 41.00
CA LEU A 140 16.81 -3.04 42.00
C LEU A 140 17.85 -2.06 42.57
N HIS A 141 17.56 -1.46 43.72
CA HIS A 141 18.57 -0.77 44.52
C HIS A 141 19.60 -1.77 45.09
N SER A 142 20.82 -1.78 44.58
CA SER A 142 22.01 -1.94 45.42
C SER A 142 23.23 -1.22 44.85
N SER A 143 23.52 -0.05 45.40
CA SER A 143 24.87 0.52 45.57
C SER A 143 25.94 0.21 44.50
N SER A 144 25.77 0.70 43.29
CA SER A 144 26.89 1.18 42.46
C SER A 144 26.31 2.03 41.33
N SER A 145 26.86 3.22 41.16
CA SER A 145 26.55 4.12 40.06
C SER A 145 26.62 3.39 38.70
N ARG A 146 25.51 3.43 37.94
CA ARG A 146 25.26 2.90 36.56
C ARG A 146 24.42 1.61 36.41
N GLY A 147 23.31 1.46 37.13
CA GLY A 147 22.38 0.34 36.92
C GLY A 147 20.95 0.81 36.66
N HIS A 148 20.65 1.30 35.46
CA HIS A 148 19.27 1.44 34.99
C HIS A 148 18.93 0.15 34.23
N VAL A 149 17.92 -0.60 34.65
CA VAL A 149 17.41 -1.72 33.84
C VAL A 149 16.77 -1.09 32.60
N PRO A 150 17.26 -1.37 31.38
CA PRO A 150 16.70 -0.78 30.19
C PRO A 150 15.25 -1.26 29.98
N ASP A 151 14.38 -0.36 29.54
CA ASP A 151 13.01 -0.67 29.12
C ASP A 151 13.02 -1.80 28.06
N VAL A 152 12.13 -2.79 28.20
CA VAL A 152 12.00 -3.90 27.25
C VAL A 152 10.91 -3.55 26.23
N ILE A 153 11.23 -3.55 24.93
CA ILE A 153 10.25 -3.33 23.86
C ILE A 153 9.47 -4.62 23.64
N ILE A 154 8.14 -4.57 23.78
CA ILE A 154 7.25 -5.73 23.60
C ILE A 154 6.44 -5.64 22.30
N TRP A 155 6.34 -4.46 21.71
CA TRP A 155 5.64 -4.23 20.45
C TRP A 155 6.08 -2.93 19.80
N GLU A 156 6.21 -2.88 18.47
CA GLU A 156 6.45 -1.65 17.72
C GLU A 156 5.99 -1.75 16.26
N THR A 157 5.61 -0.63 15.66
CA THR A 157 5.31 -0.51 14.23
C THR A 157 5.66 0.87 13.67
N ARG A 158 6.08 0.88 12.41
CA ARG A 158 6.37 2.09 11.60
C ARG A 158 5.38 2.27 10.45
N ASP A 159 4.64 1.22 10.13
CA ASP A 159 3.78 1.18 8.96
C ASP A 159 2.61 2.14 9.15
N GLN A 160 2.45 3.06 8.19
CA GLN A 160 1.32 3.98 8.22
C GLN A 160 0.02 3.22 7.97
N THR A 161 -0.98 3.47 8.81
CA THR A 161 -2.34 2.93 8.63
C THR A 161 -3.20 3.83 7.74
N ARG A 162 -2.67 4.98 7.29
CA ARG A 162 -3.40 6.03 6.54
C ARG A 162 -4.62 6.58 7.27
N GLY A 163 -4.64 6.46 8.59
CA GLY A 163 -5.74 6.91 9.43
C GLY A 163 -6.73 5.79 9.76
N ASP A 164 -6.64 4.63 9.12
CA ASP A 164 -7.46 3.47 9.46
C ASP A 164 -7.03 2.87 10.81
N TRP A 165 -7.99 2.35 11.56
CA TRP A 165 -7.73 1.65 12.81
C TRP A 165 -7.24 0.23 12.57
N ARG A 166 -6.18 -0.16 13.27
CA ARG A 166 -5.60 -1.52 13.25
C ARG A 166 -5.47 -2.07 14.66
N GLU A 167 -5.85 -3.33 14.84
CA GLU A 167 -5.67 -4.03 16.11
C GLU A 167 -4.23 -4.53 16.26
N ALA A 168 -3.69 -4.41 17.48
CA ALA A 168 -2.39 -4.91 17.91
C ALA A 168 -2.50 -5.71 19.20
N GLN A 169 -1.68 -6.77 19.29
CA GLN A 169 -1.57 -7.60 20.49
C GLN A 169 -0.12 -7.92 20.80
N ALA A 170 0.22 -8.01 22.09
CA ALA A 170 1.55 -8.41 22.54
C ALA A 170 1.48 -9.20 23.85
N LEU A 171 2.01 -10.43 23.83
CA LEU A 171 2.21 -11.22 25.03
C LEU A 171 3.51 -10.80 25.69
N TYR A 172 3.47 -10.50 26.98
CA TYR A 172 4.68 -10.20 27.74
C TYR A 172 4.64 -10.85 29.13
N THR A 173 5.82 -11.15 29.66
CA THR A 173 5.97 -11.55 31.06
C THR A 173 6.98 -10.66 31.76
N PHE A 174 6.77 -10.42 33.05
CA PHE A 174 7.66 -9.60 33.85
C PHE A 174 7.59 -10.01 35.32
N THR A 175 8.75 -10.20 35.94
CA THR A 175 8.88 -10.82 37.28
C THR A 175 8.74 -9.85 38.44
N SER A 176 8.79 -8.55 38.18
CA SER A 176 8.69 -7.49 39.18
C SER A 176 7.51 -6.56 38.90
N ASN A 177 7.25 -5.63 39.82
CA ASN A 177 6.30 -4.55 39.56
C ASN A 177 6.83 -3.70 38.41
N HIS A 178 5.93 -3.34 37.49
CA HIS A 178 6.30 -2.65 36.27
C HIS A 178 5.18 -1.72 35.81
N THR A 179 5.50 -0.82 34.89
CA THR A 179 4.54 -0.03 34.14
C THR A 179 4.67 -0.34 32.65
N LEU A 180 3.55 -0.21 31.93
CA LEU A 180 3.53 -0.20 30.47
C LEU A 180 3.67 1.23 29.99
N VAL A 181 4.51 1.43 29.00
CA VAL A 181 4.87 2.73 28.44
C VAL A 181 4.56 2.70 26.95
N VAL A 182 3.56 3.48 26.52
CA VAL A 182 3.23 3.67 25.10
C VAL A 182 3.89 4.96 24.64
N GLU A 183 4.72 4.87 23.61
CA GLU A 183 5.50 5.99 23.10
C GLU A 183 5.20 6.21 21.61
N ALA A 184 4.75 7.42 21.29
CA ALA A 184 4.59 7.93 19.94
C ALA A 184 5.80 8.80 19.59
N ILE A 185 6.50 8.44 18.51
CA ILE A 185 7.72 9.12 18.07
C ILE A 185 7.44 9.81 16.72
N PRO A 186 7.65 11.13 16.61
CA PRO A 186 7.55 11.84 15.35
C PRO A 186 8.78 11.56 14.45
N ALA A 187 8.67 11.91 13.17
CA ALA A 187 9.78 11.90 12.23
C ALA A 187 10.92 12.80 12.73
N ALA A 188 12.17 12.36 12.54
CA ALA A 188 13.34 13.10 13.00
C ALA A 188 13.41 14.51 12.37
N GLU A 189 13.98 15.50 13.06
CA GLU A 189 14.08 16.87 12.53
C GLU A 189 14.84 16.99 11.20
N ALA A 190 15.84 16.12 10.99
CA ALA A 190 16.58 16.07 9.73
C ALA A 190 15.72 15.54 8.56
N ASN A 191 14.57 14.95 8.87
CA ASN A 191 13.63 14.47 7.87
C ASN A 191 12.82 15.66 7.33
N PRO A 192 12.88 15.96 6.01
CA PRO A 192 12.11 17.06 5.41
C PRO A 192 10.59 16.92 5.59
N TYR A 193 10.11 15.77 6.05
CA TYR A 193 8.69 15.47 6.27
C TYR A 193 8.13 16.01 7.60
N ASN A 194 8.98 16.46 8.53
CA ASN A 194 8.55 16.92 9.86
C ASN A 194 7.61 18.16 9.83
N VAL A 195 7.69 18.98 8.78
CA VAL A 195 6.85 20.19 8.61
C VAL A 195 5.41 19.87 8.22
N PHE A 196 5.13 18.64 7.81
CA PHE A 196 3.81 18.23 7.37
C PHE A 196 3.03 17.59 8.53
N ARG A 197 1.70 17.75 8.51
CA ARG A 197 0.82 17.18 9.53
C ARG A 197 0.92 15.67 9.61
N GLY A 198 0.75 15.17 10.83
CA GLY A 198 0.72 13.74 11.12
C GLY A 198 0.19 13.47 12.53
N HIS A 199 -0.23 12.24 12.75
CA HIS A 199 -0.69 11.79 14.05
C HIS A 199 -0.37 10.32 14.31
N ILE A 200 -0.30 10.00 15.59
CA ILE A 200 -0.29 8.64 16.11
C ILE A 200 -1.40 8.57 17.17
N ALA A 201 -2.35 7.67 17.00
CA ALA A 201 -3.49 7.49 17.89
C ALA A 201 -3.60 6.04 18.37
N VAL A 202 -4.17 5.86 19.56
CA VAL A 202 -4.50 4.56 20.13
C VAL A 202 -5.85 4.59 20.84
N ASP A 203 -6.51 3.44 20.86
CA ASP A 203 -7.83 3.23 21.45
C ASP A 203 -7.96 1.80 21.99
N ASP A 204 -8.97 1.52 22.80
CA ASP A 204 -9.26 0.20 23.38
C ASP A 204 -8.03 -0.46 24.06
N LEU A 205 -7.29 0.33 24.83
CA LEU A 205 -5.98 -0.05 25.36
C LEU A 205 -6.08 -0.71 26.74
N GLY A 206 -5.60 -1.95 26.87
CA GLY A 206 -5.58 -2.66 28.14
C GLY A 206 -4.86 -4.00 28.14
N THR A 207 -4.87 -4.67 29.30
CA THR A 207 -4.27 -6.00 29.46
C THR A 207 -5.32 -7.05 29.78
N ARG A 208 -5.16 -8.23 29.17
CA ARG A 208 -5.92 -9.46 29.40
C ARG A 208 -5.00 -10.54 29.97
N PRO A 209 -5.53 -11.63 30.54
CA PRO A 209 -4.74 -12.83 30.84
C PRO A 209 -3.93 -13.28 29.62
N GLY A 210 -2.68 -13.72 29.82
CA GLY A 210 -1.80 -14.10 28.70
C GLY A 210 -2.35 -15.20 27.80
N GLN A 211 -3.18 -16.10 28.34
CA GLN A 211 -3.87 -17.16 27.59
C GLN A 211 -4.83 -16.64 26.50
N GLU A 212 -5.19 -15.34 26.51
CA GLU A 212 -6.02 -14.73 25.45
C GLU A 212 -5.21 -14.25 24.23
N CYS A 213 -3.87 -14.26 24.30
CA CYS A 213 -2.97 -13.92 23.20
C CYS A 213 -2.67 -15.18 22.36
N ILE A 214 -3.66 -15.59 21.57
CA ILE A 214 -3.61 -16.83 20.79
C ILE A 214 -2.41 -16.83 19.84
N GLY A 215 -1.57 -17.85 19.94
CA GLY A 215 -0.45 -18.08 19.02
C GLY A 215 0.81 -17.26 19.28
N LEU A 216 0.78 -16.31 20.23
CA LEU A 216 1.96 -15.56 20.65
C LEU A 216 2.71 -16.35 21.73
N CYS A 217 4.04 -16.28 21.73
CA CYS A 217 4.84 -16.93 22.78
C CYS A 217 6.24 -16.35 22.92
N ALA A 218 6.55 -15.86 24.13
CA ALA A 218 7.90 -15.46 24.55
C ALA A 218 8.60 -16.57 25.38
N PHE A 219 8.00 -17.75 25.49
CA PHE A 219 8.48 -18.94 26.21
C PHE A 219 8.82 -18.80 27.72
N GLU A 220 8.69 -17.61 28.29
CA GLU A 220 9.03 -17.29 29.68
C GLU A 220 8.41 -18.21 30.74
N GLY A 221 7.15 -18.60 30.54
CA GLY A 221 6.40 -19.47 31.44
C GLY A 221 6.22 -20.91 30.99
N GLY A 222 6.73 -21.28 29.81
CA GLY A 222 6.48 -22.57 29.18
C GLY A 222 6.21 -22.45 27.69
N MET A 223 5.55 -23.46 27.10
CA MET A 223 5.31 -23.53 25.65
C MET A 223 4.12 -22.68 25.16
N CYS A 224 3.43 -21.93 26.04
CA CYS A 224 2.20 -21.19 25.70
C CYS A 224 1.17 -22.09 25.00
N ASP A 225 0.64 -21.66 23.85
CA ASP A 225 -0.26 -22.42 22.96
C ASP A 225 0.48 -23.34 21.97
N TRP A 226 1.79 -23.52 22.13
CA TRP A 226 2.61 -24.39 21.29
C TRP A 226 2.82 -25.75 21.95
N SER A 227 2.92 -26.79 21.13
CA SER A 227 3.10 -28.17 21.62
C SER A 227 3.98 -28.99 20.69
N ASN A 228 4.73 -29.93 21.26
CA ASN A 228 5.53 -30.88 20.47
C ASN A 228 4.62 -31.90 19.78
N VAL A 229 4.96 -32.26 18.55
CA VAL A 229 4.24 -33.26 17.77
C VAL A 229 4.69 -34.66 18.17
N LEU A 230 3.76 -35.54 18.55
CA LEU A 230 4.09 -36.88 19.11
C LEU A 230 4.81 -37.86 18.17
N ASN A 231 4.76 -37.63 16.85
CA ASN A 231 5.21 -38.59 15.83
C ASN A 231 6.41 -38.07 14.99
N ASP A 232 7.25 -37.22 15.58
CA ASP A 232 8.54 -36.84 15.01
C ASP A 232 9.70 -37.64 15.65
N ASP A 233 10.95 -37.28 15.34
CA ASP A 233 12.11 -38.03 15.84
C ASP A 233 12.52 -37.61 17.26
N PHE A 234 12.22 -36.36 17.65
CA PHE A 234 12.49 -35.79 18.97
C PHE A 234 11.83 -34.42 19.19
N ASP A 235 11.84 -33.97 20.45
CA ASP A 235 11.12 -32.76 20.87
C ASP A 235 11.99 -31.49 20.95
N TRP A 236 11.33 -30.33 20.80
CA TRP A 236 11.82 -29.03 21.24
C TRP A 236 11.83 -28.94 22.77
N LEU A 237 12.90 -28.38 23.32
CA LEU A 237 13.14 -28.27 24.75
C LEU A 237 13.12 -26.81 25.21
N LEU A 238 12.57 -26.55 26.40
CA LEU A 238 12.61 -25.23 27.02
C LEU A 238 13.99 -25.00 27.68
N GLY A 239 14.66 -23.91 27.33
CA GLY A 239 15.94 -23.48 27.89
C GLY A 239 15.84 -22.12 28.57
N ARG A 240 16.59 -21.92 29.66
CA ARG A 240 16.75 -20.63 30.37
C ARG A 240 18.21 -20.15 30.31
N GLY A 241 18.85 -20.38 29.15
CA GLY A 241 20.29 -20.26 28.95
C GLY A 241 20.91 -21.55 28.41
N THR A 242 22.05 -21.41 27.73
CA THR A 242 22.67 -22.53 27.03
C THR A 242 23.39 -23.50 27.96
N GLN A 243 23.20 -24.81 27.74
CA GLN A 243 24.06 -25.86 28.31
C GLN A 243 25.34 -26.07 27.48
N ASN A 244 25.36 -25.56 26.25
CA ASN A 244 26.45 -25.64 25.31
C ASN A 244 26.91 -24.23 24.89
N LEU A 245 27.88 -23.69 25.64
CA LEU A 245 28.41 -22.33 25.46
C LEU A 245 29.03 -22.05 24.07
N VAL A 246 29.23 -23.09 23.25
CA VAL A 246 29.82 -22.96 21.91
C VAL A 246 28.76 -22.66 20.86
N THR A 247 27.59 -23.31 20.96
CA THR A 247 26.59 -23.28 19.89
C THR A 247 25.21 -22.84 20.34
N GLY A 248 24.86 -22.90 21.62
CA GLY A 248 23.54 -22.48 22.09
C GLY A 248 23.52 -21.01 22.52
N PRO A 249 22.37 -20.34 22.44
CA PRO A 249 22.26 -18.94 22.81
C PRO A 249 22.49 -18.77 24.33
N PRO A 250 23.40 -17.87 24.74
CA PRO A 250 23.69 -17.65 26.15
C PRO A 250 22.49 -17.09 26.92
N ARG A 251 21.60 -16.37 26.22
CA ARG A 251 20.38 -15.73 26.72
C ARG A 251 19.29 -15.81 25.65
N ASP A 252 18.03 -15.78 26.09
CA ASP A 252 16.85 -15.53 25.26
C ASP A 252 16.97 -14.19 24.53
N HIS A 253 16.13 -13.97 23.53
CA HIS A 253 16.16 -12.77 22.71
C HIS A 253 15.72 -11.54 23.50
N SER A 254 14.62 -11.62 24.24
CA SER A 254 14.05 -10.53 25.03
C SER A 254 15.03 -9.95 26.07
N SER A 255 15.80 -10.79 26.77
CA SER A 255 16.79 -10.39 27.77
C SER A 255 18.21 -10.18 27.21
N SER A 256 18.46 -10.54 25.93
CA SER A 256 19.79 -10.37 25.29
C SER A 256 20.26 -8.90 25.25
N ARG A 257 19.34 -7.95 25.42
CA ARG A 257 19.59 -6.50 25.45
C ARG A 257 19.79 -5.91 26.87
N GLY A 258 19.57 -6.70 27.93
CA GLY A 258 19.63 -6.26 29.33
C GLY A 258 20.66 -7.02 30.19
N GLU A 259 20.73 -6.71 31.49
CA GLU A 259 21.59 -7.44 32.45
C GLU A 259 20.87 -8.63 33.12
N ASP A 260 19.57 -8.80 32.88
CA ASP A 260 18.81 -9.90 33.45
C ASP A 260 19.16 -11.25 32.80
N LEU A 261 19.33 -12.27 33.66
CA LEU A 261 19.53 -13.68 33.28
C LEU A 261 18.20 -14.47 33.25
N GLY A 262 17.09 -13.77 33.49
CA GLY A 262 15.75 -14.34 33.56
C GLY A 262 15.06 -14.20 32.21
N GLY A 263 15.19 -15.22 31.38
CA GLY A 263 14.36 -15.39 30.20
C GLY A 263 14.40 -16.83 29.70
N ALA A 264 13.46 -17.20 28.84
CA ALA A 264 13.38 -18.55 28.32
C ALA A 264 13.15 -18.58 26.81
N TYR A 265 13.66 -19.61 26.16
CA TYR A 265 13.50 -19.87 24.74
C TYR A 265 13.30 -21.36 24.53
N VAL A 266 12.83 -21.76 23.34
CA VAL A 266 12.80 -23.18 22.96
C VAL A 266 13.93 -23.49 22.01
N PHE A 267 14.51 -24.68 22.12
CA PHE A 267 15.63 -25.07 21.28
C PHE A 267 15.66 -26.57 20.99
N ILE A 268 16.40 -26.89 19.94
CA ILE A 268 16.85 -28.24 19.63
C ILE A 268 18.37 -28.25 19.56
N ASP A 269 18.95 -29.34 20.05
CA ASP A 269 20.40 -29.59 20.06
C ASP A 269 20.71 -30.85 19.25
N SER A 270 21.78 -30.76 18.45
CA SER A 270 22.29 -31.84 17.60
C SER A 270 23.16 -32.88 18.35
N SER A 271 23.29 -32.77 19.67
CA SER A 271 24.08 -33.72 20.48
C SER A 271 23.49 -35.15 20.46
N PHE A 272 24.29 -36.11 20.92
CA PHE A 272 23.89 -37.51 20.96
C PHE A 272 22.59 -37.69 21.77
N PRO A 273 21.58 -38.43 21.29
CA PRO A 273 21.64 -39.46 20.25
C PRO A 273 21.25 -39.03 18.83
N ARG A 274 21.16 -37.72 18.54
CA ARG A 274 20.69 -37.20 17.26
C ARG A 274 21.54 -37.62 16.06
N ARG A 275 20.87 -37.87 14.93
CA ARG A 275 21.45 -38.25 13.64
C ARG A 275 21.13 -37.21 12.56
N PRO A 276 21.96 -37.10 11.50
CA PRO A 276 21.62 -36.32 10.32
C PRO A 276 20.24 -36.68 9.77
N GLY A 277 19.40 -35.67 9.59
CA GLY A 277 18.04 -35.83 9.09
C GLY A 277 16.98 -36.03 10.17
N ASP A 278 17.33 -36.21 11.45
CA ASP A 278 16.35 -36.23 12.54
C ASP A 278 15.60 -34.89 12.58
N VAL A 279 14.28 -34.94 12.80
CA VAL A 279 13.38 -33.78 12.80
C VAL A 279 12.63 -33.64 14.13
N ALA A 280 12.45 -32.39 14.55
CA ALA A 280 11.57 -31.98 15.64
C ALA A 280 10.53 -30.97 15.15
N LYS A 281 9.26 -31.13 15.53
CA LYS A 281 8.14 -30.29 15.13
C LYS A 281 7.44 -29.71 16.35
N LEU A 282 7.37 -28.38 16.39
CA LEU A 282 6.56 -27.61 17.34
C LEU A 282 5.35 -27.05 16.59
N GLU A 283 4.14 -27.44 16.99
CA GLU A 283 2.89 -27.00 16.36
C GLU A 283 2.12 -26.00 17.23
N SER A 284 1.47 -25.04 16.58
CA SER A 284 0.53 -24.13 17.21
C SER A 284 -0.82 -24.81 17.48
N ILE A 285 -1.69 -24.11 18.22
CA ILE A 285 -3.13 -24.37 18.14
C ILE A 285 -3.66 -24.15 16.71
N GLU A 286 -4.91 -24.55 16.50
CA GLU A 286 -5.63 -24.31 15.26
C GLU A 286 -6.02 -22.83 15.13
N PHE A 287 -5.55 -22.20 14.05
CA PHE A 287 -6.02 -20.90 13.60
C PHE A 287 -7.19 -21.09 12.63
N GLN A 288 -8.15 -20.16 12.67
CA GLN A 288 -9.20 -20.07 11.65
C GLN A 288 -8.61 -19.55 10.33
N GLU A 289 -9.38 -19.66 9.24
CA GLU A 289 -9.02 -19.02 7.98
C GLU A 289 -8.69 -17.53 8.17
N THR A 290 -7.70 -17.05 7.42
CA THR A 290 -7.24 -15.66 7.51
C THR A 290 -8.13 -14.75 6.70
N ASP A 291 -8.18 -13.47 7.06
CA ASP A 291 -8.78 -12.44 6.20
C ASP A 291 -8.10 -12.48 4.81
N PRO A 292 -8.83 -12.74 3.72
CA PRO A 292 -8.26 -12.78 2.37
C PRO A 292 -7.65 -11.44 1.92
N ASN A 293 -8.04 -10.33 2.55
CA ASN A 293 -7.62 -8.98 2.21
C ASN A 293 -6.41 -8.50 3.00
N ASN A 294 -6.20 -9.06 4.18
CA ASN A 294 -5.27 -8.53 5.18
C ASN A 294 -4.70 -9.69 6.01
N PRO A 295 -3.93 -10.60 5.40
CA PRO A 295 -3.39 -11.74 6.11
C PRO A 295 -2.50 -11.25 7.27
N PRO A 296 -2.52 -11.92 8.42
CA PRO A 296 -1.61 -11.59 9.51
C PRO A 296 -0.15 -11.86 9.12
N CYS A 297 0.75 -11.06 9.68
CA CYS A 297 2.18 -11.25 9.58
C CYS A 297 2.71 -11.89 10.87
N MET A 298 3.44 -13.00 10.75
CA MET A 298 4.10 -13.63 11.89
C MET A 298 5.56 -13.21 11.95
N ARG A 299 6.00 -12.78 13.13
CA ARG A 299 7.40 -12.49 13.46
C ARG A 299 7.86 -13.42 14.57
N PHE A 300 9.12 -13.83 14.52
CA PHE A 300 9.76 -14.63 15.57
C PHE A 300 11.26 -14.38 15.53
N HIS A 301 11.98 -14.78 16.57
CA HIS A 301 13.43 -14.73 16.61
C HIS A 301 14.00 -16.13 16.59
N THR A 302 15.05 -16.35 15.80
CA THR A 302 15.75 -17.63 15.73
C THR A 302 17.25 -17.48 15.92
N TYR A 303 17.86 -18.48 16.54
CA TYR A 303 19.29 -18.59 16.73
C TYR A 303 19.77 -19.90 16.11
N MET A 304 20.58 -19.85 15.07
CA MET A 304 21.05 -21.03 14.33
C MET A 304 22.58 -21.06 14.29
N SER A 305 23.23 -21.73 15.24
CA SER A 305 24.68 -21.70 15.36
C SER A 305 25.31 -23.09 15.45
N GLY A 306 26.39 -23.29 14.68
CA GLY A 306 27.22 -24.49 14.73
C GLY A 306 27.15 -25.38 13.48
N ALA A 307 28.11 -26.29 13.35
CA ALA A 307 28.25 -27.18 12.20
C ALA A 307 27.19 -28.29 12.14
N GLY A 308 26.51 -28.58 13.26
CA GLY A 308 25.44 -29.55 13.39
C GLY A 308 24.07 -29.04 12.95
N VAL A 309 23.92 -27.74 12.72
CA VAL A 309 22.67 -27.11 12.29
C VAL A 309 22.25 -27.66 10.92
N GLY A 310 21.02 -28.19 10.84
CA GLY A 310 20.41 -28.61 9.59
C GLY A 310 19.61 -27.48 8.98
N ARG A 311 18.28 -27.57 9.05
CA ARG A 311 17.34 -26.58 8.52
C ARG A 311 16.24 -26.29 9.53
N LEU A 312 15.81 -25.04 9.59
CA LEU A 312 14.57 -24.61 10.24
C LEU A 312 13.56 -24.25 9.15
N ARG A 313 12.33 -24.73 9.26
CA ARG A 313 11.20 -24.36 8.40
C ARG A 313 10.01 -23.87 9.23
N VAL A 314 9.24 -22.96 8.64
CA VAL A 314 7.87 -22.68 9.05
C VAL A 314 6.92 -23.24 7.99
N LEU A 315 6.01 -24.10 8.43
CA LEU A 315 5.02 -24.75 7.60
C LEU A 315 3.62 -24.29 8.00
N VAL A 316 2.73 -24.17 7.02
CA VAL A 316 1.28 -24.13 7.25
C VAL A 316 0.71 -25.49 6.91
N GLN A 317 -0.02 -26.08 7.84
CA GLN A 317 -0.71 -27.34 7.67
C GLN A 317 -2.22 -27.11 7.67
N ASP A 318 -2.87 -27.48 6.57
CA ASP A 318 -4.33 -27.49 6.46
C ASP A 318 -4.91 -28.54 7.42
N VAL A 319 -5.88 -28.14 8.26
CA VAL A 319 -6.47 -29.02 9.28
C VAL A 319 -7.26 -30.16 8.65
N LEU A 320 -7.95 -29.92 7.54
CA LEU A 320 -8.83 -30.87 6.86
C LEU A 320 -8.05 -31.86 6.01
N THR A 321 -7.10 -31.36 5.21
CA THR A 321 -6.35 -32.19 4.25
C THR A 321 -5.04 -32.73 4.81
N ARG A 322 -4.54 -32.16 5.93
CA ARG A 322 -3.23 -32.44 6.52
C ARG A 322 -2.06 -32.15 5.58
N LYS A 323 -2.30 -31.40 4.50
CA LYS A 323 -1.26 -30.99 3.55
C LYS A 323 -0.42 -29.88 4.16
N GLU A 324 0.89 -30.04 4.12
CA GLU A 324 1.86 -29.04 4.59
C GLU A 324 2.41 -28.22 3.41
N ARG A 325 2.48 -26.89 3.57
CA ARG A 325 3.13 -25.96 2.65
C ARG A 325 4.21 -25.20 3.40
N THR A 326 5.42 -25.14 2.86
CA THR A 326 6.51 -24.35 3.44
C THR A 326 6.34 -22.88 3.09
N LEU A 327 6.38 -22.01 4.10
CA LEU A 327 6.32 -20.56 3.94
C LEU A 327 7.67 -19.89 4.14
N TRP A 328 8.52 -20.47 4.99
CA TRP A 328 9.80 -19.91 5.37
C TRP A 328 10.80 -21.03 5.62
N ALA A 329 12.05 -20.87 5.21
CA ALA A 329 13.10 -21.86 5.46
C ALA A 329 14.52 -21.28 5.51
N LEU A 330 15.25 -21.52 6.60
CA LEU A 330 16.69 -21.24 6.69
C LEU A 330 17.50 -22.52 6.85
N VAL A 331 18.63 -22.58 6.14
CA VAL A 331 19.53 -23.75 6.12
C VAL A 331 20.90 -23.38 6.67
N GLY A 332 21.44 -24.27 7.50
CA GLY A 332 22.80 -24.25 7.99
C GLY A 332 23.07 -23.19 9.05
N ASN A 333 24.35 -23.06 9.40
CA ASN A 333 24.85 -22.12 10.39
C ASN A 333 24.61 -20.66 9.93
N ARG A 334 23.96 -19.85 10.79
CA ARG A 334 23.75 -18.41 10.61
C ARG A 334 24.54 -17.55 11.61
N GLY A 335 25.40 -18.18 12.39
CA GLY A 335 26.27 -17.54 13.35
C GLY A 335 25.62 -17.39 14.72
N SER A 336 26.41 -16.86 15.67
CA SER A 336 26.05 -16.79 17.08
C SER A 336 25.24 -15.54 17.44
N ARG A 337 24.14 -15.27 16.71
CA ARG A 337 23.25 -14.13 16.93
C ARG A 337 21.78 -14.52 16.72
N TRP A 338 20.89 -13.81 17.41
CA TRP A 338 19.45 -13.87 17.11
C TRP A 338 19.17 -13.18 15.77
N ILE A 339 18.28 -13.77 14.99
CA ILE A 339 17.85 -13.32 13.67
C ILE A 339 16.33 -13.27 13.69
N MET A 340 15.75 -12.14 13.29
CA MET A 340 14.31 -12.03 13.12
C MET A 340 13.88 -12.83 11.89
N GLY A 341 12.95 -13.76 12.07
CA GLY A 341 12.16 -14.36 11.02
C GLY A 341 10.82 -13.62 10.88
N GLN A 342 10.40 -13.35 9.65
CA GLN A 342 9.11 -12.74 9.33
C GLN A 342 8.49 -13.49 8.14
N LEU A 343 7.17 -13.69 8.14
CA LEU A 343 6.45 -14.21 6.98
C LEU A 343 4.94 -13.88 7.04
N PRO A 344 4.28 -13.75 5.88
CA PRO A 344 2.83 -13.64 5.83
C PRO A 344 2.19 -15.01 6.14
N LEU A 345 1.23 -15.02 7.08
CA LEU A 345 0.37 -16.16 7.32
C LEU A 345 -0.93 -15.96 6.54
N SER A 346 -1.07 -16.68 5.43
CA SER A 346 -2.32 -16.71 4.68
C SER A 346 -2.82 -18.12 4.42
N SER A 347 -4.09 -18.35 4.74
CA SER A 347 -4.80 -19.59 4.51
C SER A 347 -6.30 -19.36 4.32
N THR A 348 -6.89 -19.97 3.30
CA THR A 348 -8.33 -19.94 3.02
C THR A 348 -9.12 -21.01 3.79
N THR A 349 -8.44 -21.80 4.60
CA THR A 349 -9.01 -22.86 5.44
C THR A 349 -8.36 -22.83 6.83
N PRO A 350 -9.01 -23.37 7.87
CA PRO A 350 -8.39 -23.56 9.17
C PRO A 350 -7.05 -24.30 9.06
N PHE A 351 -6.07 -23.84 9.81
CA PHE A 351 -4.68 -24.28 9.66
C PHE A 351 -3.91 -24.28 10.99
N LYS A 352 -2.79 -24.99 11.01
CA LYS A 352 -1.77 -24.91 12.06
C LYS A 352 -0.47 -24.39 11.49
N VAL A 353 0.27 -23.64 12.32
CA VAL A 353 1.67 -23.27 12.04
C VAL A 353 2.58 -24.32 12.70
N ILE A 354 3.59 -24.78 11.97
CA ILE A 354 4.55 -25.77 12.45
C ILE A 354 5.96 -25.24 12.25
N PHE A 355 6.71 -25.11 13.34
CA PHE A 355 8.16 -24.96 13.29
C PHE A 355 8.81 -26.34 13.21
N GLU A 356 9.48 -26.61 12.10
CA GLU A 356 10.20 -27.85 11.88
C GLU A 356 11.70 -27.60 11.87
N GLY A 357 12.39 -28.11 12.89
CA GLY A 357 13.85 -28.08 13.00
C GLY A 357 14.46 -29.43 12.63
N SER A 358 15.58 -29.43 11.92
CA SER A 358 16.27 -30.65 11.50
C SER A 358 17.75 -30.62 11.83
N ILE A 359 18.31 -31.79 12.10
CA ILE A 359 19.73 -31.98 12.40
C ILE A 359 20.53 -32.17 11.12
N GLY A 360 21.56 -31.35 10.91
CA GLY A 360 22.40 -31.40 9.71
C GLY A 360 23.54 -32.40 9.88
N LYS A 361 24.42 -32.16 10.85
CA LYS A 361 25.50 -33.07 11.25
C LYS A 361 25.35 -33.38 12.74
N PRO A 362 25.82 -34.55 13.22
CA PRO A 362 25.77 -34.84 14.64
C PRO A 362 26.76 -33.93 15.40
N ARG A 363 26.32 -33.43 16.56
CA ARG A 363 27.04 -32.55 17.49
C ARG A 363 27.28 -31.12 16.99
N LEU A 364 27.44 -30.21 17.96
CA LEU A 364 27.84 -28.80 17.77
C LEU A 364 26.89 -28.04 16.84
N GLY A 365 25.62 -27.99 17.20
CA GLY A 365 24.60 -27.29 16.44
C GLY A 365 23.34 -27.14 17.27
N ASP A 366 22.91 -25.90 17.46
CA ASP A 366 21.68 -25.55 18.15
C ASP A 366 20.80 -24.69 17.24
N ILE A 367 19.50 -24.96 17.25
CA ILE A 367 18.48 -24.10 16.65
C ILE A 367 17.53 -23.70 17.79
N ALA A 368 17.39 -22.40 18.03
CA ALA A 368 16.45 -21.86 19.02
C ALA A 368 15.40 -20.96 18.37
N LEU A 369 14.25 -20.83 19.04
CA LEU A 369 13.15 -19.94 18.71
C LEU A 369 12.74 -19.14 19.94
N ASP A 370 12.33 -17.90 19.70
CA ASP A 370 11.88 -16.99 20.73
C ASP A 370 10.93 -15.91 20.18
N ASP A 371 10.22 -15.21 21.06
CA ASP A 371 9.38 -14.03 20.77
C ASP A 371 8.48 -14.16 19.54
N ILE A 372 7.64 -15.21 19.51
CA ILE A 372 6.64 -15.39 18.46
C ILE A 372 5.52 -14.36 18.63
N THR A 373 5.34 -13.54 17.61
CA THR A 373 4.36 -12.45 17.57
C THR A 373 3.57 -12.49 16.26
N ILE A 374 2.32 -12.00 16.31
CA ILE A 374 1.46 -11.88 15.14
C ILE A 374 0.96 -10.44 15.09
N ILE A 375 1.18 -9.78 13.95
CA ILE A 375 0.76 -8.41 13.67
C ILE A 375 -0.20 -8.39 12.49
N SER A 376 -1.14 -7.46 12.53
CA SER A 376 -2.12 -7.27 11.46
C SER A 376 -1.45 -6.73 10.20
N GLY A 377 -1.80 -7.28 9.05
CA GLY A 377 -1.37 -6.80 7.74
C GLY A 377 -0.34 -7.70 7.05
N PRO A 378 -0.32 -7.67 5.71
CA PRO A 378 0.64 -8.44 4.94
C PRO A 378 2.06 -7.93 5.19
N CYS A 379 3.03 -8.81 5.05
CA CYS A 379 4.44 -8.46 5.18
C CYS A 379 5.30 -9.34 4.28
N SER A 380 6.51 -8.88 4.04
CA SER A 380 7.53 -9.60 3.30
C SER A 380 8.25 -10.63 4.17
N THR A 381 8.83 -11.64 3.50
CA THR A 381 9.55 -12.71 4.18
C THR A 381 10.96 -12.24 4.57
N LEU A 382 11.29 -12.29 5.87
CA LEU A 382 12.62 -11.93 6.40
C LEU A 382 13.29 -13.12 7.12
N PRO A 383 14.63 -13.25 7.04
CA PRO A 383 15.49 -12.58 6.07
C PRO A 383 15.14 -13.03 4.65
N THR A 384 15.52 -12.26 3.63
CA THR A 384 15.13 -12.48 2.22
C THR A 384 15.41 -13.91 1.74
N VAL A 385 16.57 -14.47 2.14
CA VAL A 385 16.97 -15.85 1.78
C VAL A 385 16.12 -16.96 2.41
N ALA A 386 15.21 -16.61 3.31
CA ALA A 386 14.28 -17.55 3.91
C ALA A 386 13.00 -17.75 3.07
N ALA A 387 12.73 -16.86 2.12
CA ALA A 387 11.63 -17.01 1.19
C ALA A 387 11.86 -18.22 0.26
N PRO A 388 10.83 -19.04 -0.02
CA PRO A 388 10.92 -20.03 -1.08
C PRO A 388 11.23 -19.34 -2.43
N ILE A 389 12.21 -19.84 -3.19
CA ILE A 389 12.69 -19.19 -4.44
C ILE A 389 11.55 -18.87 -5.45
N ALA A 390 10.49 -19.69 -5.47
CA ALA A 390 9.33 -19.51 -6.34
C ALA A 390 8.11 -18.91 -5.62
N SER A 391 8.29 -18.18 -4.52
CA SER A 391 7.20 -17.42 -3.87
C SER A 391 7.00 -16.04 -4.49
N GLY A 392 8.03 -15.47 -5.11
CA GLY A 392 8.01 -14.09 -5.61
C GLY A 392 8.28 -13.04 -4.53
N ASP A 393 8.44 -13.44 -3.27
CA ASP A 393 8.73 -12.51 -2.17
C ASP A 393 10.14 -11.94 -2.32
N CYS A 394 10.28 -10.62 -2.15
CA CYS A 394 11.58 -9.97 -2.21
C CYS A 394 11.59 -8.63 -1.49
N THR A 395 12.54 -8.47 -0.56
CA THR A 395 12.82 -7.21 0.15
C THR A 395 14.08 -6.53 -0.38
N PHE A 396 14.71 -7.10 -1.41
CA PHE A 396 15.94 -6.62 -2.02
C PHE A 396 17.17 -6.46 -1.11
N GLU A 397 17.10 -6.75 0.18
CA GLU A 397 18.19 -6.53 1.15
C GLU A 397 19.47 -7.32 0.89
N GLU A 398 19.35 -8.57 0.43
CA GLU A 398 20.51 -9.43 0.16
C GLU A 398 20.83 -9.53 -1.34
N ASP A 399 19.81 -9.77 -2.16
CA ASP A 399 19.90 -9.88 -3.62
C ASP A 399 18.56 -9.52 -4.28
N ALA A 400 18.38 -9.84 -5.57
CA ALA A 400 17.12 -9.59 -6.28
C ALA A 400 16.10 -10.73 -6.17
N CYS A 401 16.29 -11.74 -5.33
CA CYS A 401 15.36 -12.86 -5.10
C CYS A 401 14.89 -13.57 -6.39
N GLY A 402 15.74 -13.57 -7.42
CA GLY A 402 15.42 -14.10 -8.75
C GLY A 402 14.58 -13.18 -9.64
N TRP A 403 14.20 -11.99 -9.18
CA TRP A 403 13.74 -10.92 -10.04
C TRP A 403 14.85 -10.47 -10.98
N ALA A 404 14.52 -10.23 -12.24
CA ALA A 404 15.51 -9.93 -13.27
C ALA A 404 14.96 -8.98 -14.33
N ASN A 405 15.84 -8.11 -14.84
CA ASN A 405 15.56 -7.35 -16.05
C ASN A 405 15.63 -8.26 -17.29
N PRO A 406 14.90 -7.95 -18.38
CA PRO A 406 15.00 -8.68 -19.63
C PRO A 406 16.42 -8.59 -20.22
N SER A 407 16.75 -9.50 -21.12
CA SER A 407 18.01 -9.38 -21.86
C SER A 407 17.92 -8.21 -22.85
N PRO A 408 18.94 -7.35 -22.96
CA PRO A 408 19.00 -6.30 -23.99
C PRO A 408 18.90 -6.84 -25.43
N ARG A 409 19.18 -8.14 -25.63
CA ARG A 409 19.03 -8.82 -26.92
C ARG A 409 17.57 -9.06 -27.31
N GLN A 410 16.67 -9.16 -26.33
CA GLN A 410 15.24 -9.35 -26.54
C GLN A 410 14.54 -8.06 -26.94
N ARG A 411 15.12 -6.89 -26.61
CA ARG A 411 14.57 -5.55 -26.95
C ARG A 411 13.10 -5.43 -26.55
N ILE A 412 12.79 -5.90 -25.33
CA ILE A 412 11.46 -5.81 -24.72
C ILE A 412 11.29 -4.42 -24.10
N ASP A 413 12.36 -3.92 -23.50
CA ASP A 413 12.50 -2.63 -22.86
C ASP A 413 13.82 -1.95 -23.28
N ASN A 414 14.02 -0.72 -22.78
CA ASN A 414 15.19 0.09 -23.13
C ASN A 414 15.86 0.76 -21.93
N LEU A 415 15.28 0.61 -20.74
CA LEU A 415 15.85 0.91 -19.44
C LEU A 415 15.72 -0.33 -18.55
N ASP A 416 16.43 -0.32 -17.43
CA ASP A 416 16.38 -1.38 -16.43
C ASP A 416 15.85 -0.84 -15.09
N PHE A 417 15.30 -1.73 -14.25
CA PHE A 417 15.24 -1.46 -12.82
C PHE A 417 16.61 -1.78 -12.20
N ILE A 418 17.12 -0.87 -11.38
CA ILE A 418 18.41 -1.00 -10.71
C ILE A 418 18.21 -1.15 -9.19
N ARG A 419 18.90 -2.13 -8.61
CA ARG A 419 18.95 -2.30 -7.16
C ARG A 419 19.90 -1.26 -6.58
N ILE A 420 19.40 -0.39 -5.72
CA ILE A 420 20.16 0.72 -5.17
C ILE A 420 20.06 0.75 -3.65
N LYS A 421 21.09 1.31 -3.02
CA LYS A 421 21.11 1.56 -1.58
C LYS A 421 20.43 2.90 -1.30
N ALA A 422 19.61 3.00 -0.25
CA ALA A 422 18.90 4.25 0.06
C ALA A 422 19.82 5.47 0.19
N SER A 423 21.01 5.33 0.79
CA SER A 423 22.02 6.39 0.88
C SER A 423 22.55 6.94 -0.46
N GLU A 424 22.28 6.26 -1.59
CA GLU A 424 22.73 6.65 -2.93
C GLU A 424 21.74 7.55 -3.68
N GLN A 425 20.51 7.69 -3.17
CA GLN A 425 19.51 8.62 -3.71
C GLN A 425 19.14 9.70 -2.69
N SER A 426 18.60 10.81 -3.18
CA SER A 426 18.03 11.85 -2.32
C SER A 426 16.65 11.45 -1.78
N PHE A 427 15.90 10.62 -2.51
CA PHE A 427 14.56 10.17 -2.14
C PHE A 427 14.34 8.71 -2.59
N PRO A 428 13.74 7.84 -1.75
CA PRO A 428 13.44 8.11 -0.35
C PRO A 428 14.75 8.11 0.46
N PRO A 429 14.83 8.87 1.56
CA PRO A 429 16.04 8.93 2.38
C PRO A 429 16.35 7.60 3.08
N THR A 430 15.37 6.72 3.18
CA THR A 430 15.47 5.42 3.84
C THR A 430 14.75 4.36 3.04
N ASP A 431 15.31 3.16 3.09
CA ASP A 431 14.67 1.94 2.64
C ASP A 431 13.41 1.62 3.47
N HIS A 432 12.42 0.92 2.89
CA HIS A 432 11.22 0.57 3.62
C HIS A 432 11.47 -0.60 4.58
N THR A 433 12.09 -1.67 4.09
CA THR A 433 12.36 -2.90 4.84
C THR A 433 13.17 -2.64 6.12
N THR A 434 14.31 -1.95 6.02
CA THR A 434 15.20 -1.68 7.17
C THR A 434 14.83 -0.41 7.93
N ALA A 435 14.02 0.45 7.32
CA ALA A 435 13.73 1.80 7.80
C ALA A 435 15.00 2.65 8.02
N ASP A 436 16.06 2.41 7.25
CA ASP A 436 17.31 3.17 7.33
C ASP A 436 17.95 3.45 5.96
N GLU A 437 18.99 4.27 5.93
CA GLU A 437 19.73 4.60 4.69
C GLU A 437 20.60 3.44 4.17
N HIS A 438 20.68 2.33 4.91
CA HIS A 438 21.54 1.18 4.61
C HIS A 438 20.85 0.07 3.81
N GLY A 439 19.52 0.03 3.84
CA GLY A 439 18.71 -0.93 3.08
C GLY A 439 18.71 -0.66 1.58
N PHE A 440 18.15 -1.62 0.85
CA PHE A 440 18.17 -1.68 -0.60
C PHE A 440 16.79 -1.91 -1.17
N TYR A 441 16.47 -1.18 -2.23
CA TYR A 441 15.23 -1.34 -2.98
C TYR A 441 15.50 -1.30 -4.50
N MET A 442 14.48 -1.59 -5.31
CA MET A 442 14.56 -1.46 -6.76
C MET A 442 14.08 -0.09 -7.21
N SER A 443 14.89 0.63 -7.99
CA SER A 443 14.54 1.93 -8.56
C SER A 443 14.57 1.88 -10.07
N LEU A 444 13.63 2.57 -10.72
CA LEU A 444 13.68 2.78 -12.15
C LEU A 444 14.92 3.62 -12.49
N GLU A 445 15.78 3.14 -13.38
CA GLU A 445 16.97 3.89 -13.78
C GLU A 445 16.57 5.25 -14.38
N ASN A 446 17.22 6.33 -13.92
CA ASN A 446 16.99 7.70 -14.42
C ASN A 446 18.26 8.25 -15.12
N PRO A 447 18.60 7.79 -16.33
CA PRO A 447 19.77 8.27 -17.04
C PRO A 447 19.51 9.66 -17.66
N LYS A 448 20.54 10.50 -17.76
CA LYS A 448 20.44 11.87 -18.31
C LYS A 448 19.98 11.94 -19.77
N ASN A 449 20.09 10.85 -20.50
CA ASN A 449 19.74 10.73 -21.92
C ASN A 449 18.46 9.89 -22.12
N LYS A 450 17.65 9.70 -21.07
CA LYS A 450 16.34 9.07 -21.19
C LYS A 450 15.45 9.87 -22.13
N LEU A 451 14.58 9.17 -22.84
CA LEU A 451 13.54 9.74 -23.68
C LEU A 451 12.18 9.56 -23.01
N GLU A 452 11.24 10.40 -23.41
CA GLU A 452 9.84 10.29 -23.02
C GLU A 452 9.27 8.94 -23.48
N GLY A 453 8.63 8.21 -22.57
CA GLY A 453 8.11 6.88 -22.82
C GLY A 453 9.13 5.74 -22.74
N ASP A 454 10.39 6.03 -22.36
CA ASP A 454 11.38 4.99 -22.06
C ASP A 454 10.88 4.07 -20.95
N ARG A 455 11.09 2.77 -21.12
CA ARG A 455 10.43 1.70 -20.36
C ARG A 455 11.47 0.77 -19.76
N ALA A 456 11.20 0.28 -18.56
CA ALA A 456 11.90 -0.84 -17.94
C ALA A 456 10.93 -1.91 -17.48
N TRP A 457 11.32 -3.18 -17.60
CA TRP A 457 10.62 -4.32 -17.02
C TRP A 457 11.44 -4.96 -15.91
N LEU A 458 10.75 -5.42 -14.87
CA LEU A 458 11.32 -6.27 -13.84
C LEU A 458 10.45 -7.53 -13.75
N LEU A 459 11.02 -8.68 -14.15
CA LEU A 459 10.31 -9.96 -14.18
C LEU A 459 10.55 -10.74 -12.91
N SER A 460 9.49 -11.31 -12.33
CA SER A 460 9.59 -12.26 -11.22
C SER A 460 10.21 -13.59 -11.68
N PRO A 461 10.65 -14.46 -10.76
CA PRO A 461 10.78 -15.88 -11.04
C PRO A 461 9.48 -16.48 -11.57
N VAL A 462 9.56 -17.62 -12.27
CA VAL A 462 8.37 -18.39 -12.66
C VAL A 462 7.76 -19.02 -11.40
N MET A 463 6.47 -18.75 -11.18
CA MET A 463 5.69 -19.24 -10.05
C MET A 463 4.62 -20.22 -10.52
N GLU A 464 4.34 -21.24 -9.69
CA GLU A 464 3.32 -22.25 -9.99
C GLU A 464 1.90 -21.70 -9.80
N GLY A 465 1.07 -21.89 -10.83
CA GLY A 465 -0.37 -21.61 -10.78
C GLY A 465 -1.16 -22.80 -10.24
N ASP A 466 -2.12 -22.53 -9.37
CA ASP A 466 -3.00 -23.53 -8.76
C ASP A 466 -4.49 -23.19 -8.93
N GLY A 467 -4.81 -22.17 -9.72
CA GLY A 467 -6.17 -21.69 -9.99
C GLY A 467 -6.83 -20.97 -8.81
N LYS A 468 -6.15 -20.86 -7.66
CA LYS A 468 -6.65 -20.08 -6.52
C LYS A 468 -6.45 -18.59 -6.77
N VAL A 469 -7.28 -17.77 -6.12
CA VAL A 469 -7.06 -16.32 -6.09
C VAL A 469 -5.88 -16.03 -5.17
N LYS A 470 -4.93 -15.27 -5.69
CA LYS A 470 -3.73 -14.79 -4.99
C LYS A 470 -3.77 -13.27 -4.92
N CYS A 471 -3.06 -12.72 -3.96
CA CYS A 471 -2.83 -11.30 -3.82
C CYS A 471 -1.34 -11.02 -4.05
N LEU A 472 -1.05 -10.03 -4.88
CA LEU A 472 0.26 -9.38 -4.97
C LEU A 472 0.23 -8.19 -4.02
N SER A 473 1.22 -8.06 -3.14
CA SER A 473 1.44 -6.85 -2.33
C SER A 473 2.88 -6.36 -2.49
N PHE A 474 3.09 -5.05 -2.42
CA PHE A 474 4.41 -4.44 -2.52
C PHE A 474 4.35 -3.01 -1.98
N TRP A 475 5.52 -2.46 -1.65
CA TRP A 475 5.67 -1.05 -1.36
C TRP A 475 6.22 -0.34 -2.59
N TYR A 476 5.72 0.86 -2.86
CA TYR A 476 6.17 1.67 -3.98
C TYR A 476 6.37 3.13 -3.56
N MET A 477 7.14 3.84 -4.36
CA MET A 477 7.29 5.28 -4.26
C MET A 477 7.29 5.88 -5.66
N MET A 478 6.54 6.96 -5.85
CA MET A 478 6.51 7.72 -7.10
C MET A 478 6.55 9.21 -6.75
N PHE A 479 7.75 9.79 -6.81
CA PHE A 479 8.03 11.14 -6.33
C PHE A 479 8.70 11.99 -7.42
N GLU A 480 8.26 13.24 -7.54
CA GLU A 480 8.82 14.27 -8.42
C GLU A 480 8.91 15.60 -7.65
N PRO A 481 10.07 16.29 -7.64
CA PRO A 481 10.19 17.61 -7.05
C PRO A 481 9.25 18.64 -7.71
N LEU A 482 8.51 19.41 -6.90
CA LEU A 482 7.42 20.32 -7.32
C LEU A 482 7.87 21.62 -8.03
N ASP A 483 9.05 21.64 -8.66
CA ASP A 483 9.54 22.83 -9.37
C ASP A 483 8.89 22.99 -10.77
N GLU A 484 8.15 21.99 -11.25
CA GLU A 484 7.48 21.99 -12.56
C GLU A 484 5.95 22.09 -12.45
N VAL A 485 5.36 22.91 -13.32
CA VAL A 485 3.92 23.28 -13.30
C VAL A 485 3.01 22.14 -13.75
N ASP A 486 3.55 21.06 -14.33
CA ASP A 486 2.82 19.86 -14.72
C ASP A 486 3.66 18.61 -14.38
N PRO A 487 3.31 17.81 -13.35
CA PRO A 487 4.07 16.61 -13.00
C PRO A 487 3.96 15.57 -14.13
N ASN A 488 5.10 15.22 -14.73
CA ASN A 488 5.20 14.24 -15.81
C ASN A 488 6.28 13.20 -15.49
N LEU A 489 6.24 12.69 -14.25
CA LEU A 489 7.12 11.61 -13.78
C LEU A 489 7.01 10.36 -14.66
N GLY A 490 5.78 9.96 -15.05
CA GLY A 490 5.55 8.75 -15.83
C GLY A 490 4.60 7.76 -15.15
N SER A 491 4.87 6.46 -15.21
CA SER A 491 3.99 5.44 -14.64
C SER A 491 4.70 4.23 -14.07
N LEU A 492 3.98 3.55 -13.18
CA LEU A 492 4.33 2.26 -12.61
C LEU A 492 3.12 1.33 -12.76
N GLY A 493 3.34 0.12 -13.27
CA GLY A 493 2.30 -0.88 -13.42
C GLY A 493 2.77 -2.29 -13.09
N ALA A 494 1.85 -3.15 -12.64
CA ALA A 494 2.07 -4.57 -12.42
C ALA A 494 1.19 -5.39 -13.36
N PHE A 495 1.77 -6.43 -13.97
CA PHE A 495 1.12 -7.28 -14.96
C PHE A 495 1.35 -8.76 -14.66
N LEU A 496 0.33 -9.58 -14.92
CA LEU A 496 0.41 -11.04 -14.93
C LEU A 496 0.77 -11.53 -16.33
N MET A 497 1.88 -12.24 -16.45
CA MET A 497 2.29 -12.92 -17.69
C MET A 497 2.09 -14.43 -17.55
N ARG A 498 1.44 -15.05 -18.55
CA ARG A 498 1.20 -16.50 -18.59
C ARG A 498 1.18 -17.01 -20.03
N GLU A 499 1.35 -18.32 -20.22
CA GLU A 499 1.20 -18.97 -21.52
C GLU A 499 -0.27 -19.30 -21.82
N ASP A 500 -0.66 -19.13 -23.08
CA ASP A 500 -1.99 -19.45 -23.59
C ASP A 500 -2.14 -20.96 -23.79
N THR A 501 -2.80 -21.59 -22.83
CA THR A 501 -3.08 -23.04 -22.85
C THR A 501 -4.41 -23.38 -23.53
N GLY A 502 -5.13 -22.40 -24.10
CA GLY A 502 -6.38 -22.61 -24.84
C GLY A 502 -7.58 -23.08 -24.01
N SER A 503 -7.52 -23.04 -22.67
CA SER A 503 -8.60 -23.49 -21.77
C SER A 503 -9.53 -22.39 -21.25
N SER A 504 -9.22 -21.11 -21.50
CA SER A 504 -10.13 -20.00 -21.19
C SER A 504 -11.07 -19.78 -22.38
N SER A 505 -12.36 -19.56 -22.12
CA SER A 505 -13.36 -19.21 -23.13
C SER A 505 -13.17 -17.80 -23.74
N PHE A 506 -12.02 -17.19 -23.52
CA PHE A 506 -11.62 -15.90 -24.08
C PHE A 506 -10.59 -16.16 -25.18
N SER A 507 -11.01 -15.91 -26.42
CA SER A 507 -10.21 -16.15 -27.62
C SER A 507 -8.93 -15.29 -27.62
N PRO A 508 -7.74 -15.81 -28.00
CA PRO A 508 -6.46 -15.09 -28.00
C PRO A 508 -6.29 -14.06 -29.14
N LEU A 509 -7.36 -13.75 -29.89
CA LEU A 509 -7.25 -13.01 -31.15
C LEU A 509 -7.12 -11.47 -31.01
N ASP A 510 -7.25 -10.90 -29.80
CA ASP A 510 -7.39 -9.45 -29.63
C ASP A 510 -6.31 -8.79 -28.72
N GLN A 511 -5.22 -9.49 -28.35
CA GLN A 511 -4.07 -8.86 -27.69
C GLN A 511 -2.99 -8.49 -28.73
N PRO A 512 -2.57 -7.21 -28.84
CA PRO A 512 -1.45 -6.85 -29.69
C PRO A 512 -0.18 -7.56 -29.18
N PRO A 513 0.67 -8.08 -30.09
CA PRO A 513 1.95 -8.62 -29.66
C PRO A 513 2.74 -7.50 -28.99
N VAL A 514 3.15 -7.71 -27.75
CA VAL A 514 4.28 -6.95 -27.22
C VAL A 514 5.45 -7.29 -28.14
N ILE A 515 6.05 -6.27 -28.76
CA ILE A 515 7.10 -6.45 -29.76
C ILE A 515 8.19 -7.34 -29.15
N ASN A 516 8.50 -8.47 -29.81
CA ASN A 516 9.45 -9.51 -29.38
C ASN A 516 9.01 -10.51 -28.30
N LEU A 517 7.73 -10.54 -27.88
CA LEU A 517 7.20 -11.66 -27.10
C LEU A 517 6.54 -12.72 -28.02
N PRO A 518 6.65 -14.03 -27.70
CA PRO A 518 5.91 -15.09 -28.38
C PRO A 518 4.39 -14.79 -28.39
N SER A 519 3.73 -15.05 -29.51
CA SER A 519 2.27 -14.88 -29.66
C SER A 519 1.44 -15.77 -28.73
N SER A 520 2.06 -16.72 -28.05
CA SER A 520 1.43 -17.58 -27.05
C SER A 520 1.41 -16.97 -25.64
N LEU A 521 2.04 -15.83 -25.39
CA LEU A 521 2.04 -15.21 -24.07
C LEU A 521 0.92 -14.19 -23.93
N ILE A 522 0.17 -14.29 -22.84
CA ILE A 522 -0.89 -13.37 -22.44
C ILE A 522 -0.36 -12.47 -21.34
N LEU A 523 -0.58 -11.17 -21.49
CA LEU A 523 -0.21 -10.17 -20.49
C LEU A 523 -1.47 -9.44 -20.00
N THR A 524 -1.78 -9.60 -18.71
CA THR A 524 -2.98 -9.04 -18.08
C THR A 524 -2.58 -7.98 -17.07
N PRO A 525 -3.07 -6.73 -17.17
CA PRO A 525 -2.79 -5.71 -16.16
C PRO A 525 -3.46 -6.08 -14.82
N LEU A 526 -2.73 -5.87 -13.73
CA LEU A 526 -3.22 -6.09 -12.35
C LEU A 526 -3.39 -4.78 -11.58
N TRP A 527 -2.47 -3.84 -11.80
CA TRP A 527 -2.35 -2.61 -11.03
C TRP A 527 -1.61 -1.56 -11.87
N SER A 528 -2.02 -0.28 -11.82
CA SER A 528 -1.27 0.80 -12.50
C SER A 528 -1.54 2.16 -11.88
N LEU A 529 -0.48 2.95 -11.65
CA LEU A 529 -0.56 4.37 -11.29
C LEU A 529 0.26 5.23 -12.25
N GLN A 530 -0.07 6.52 -12.26
CA GLN A 530 0.55 7.52 -13.12
C GLN A 530 0.92 8.75 -12.30
N ASN A 531 2.07 9.33 -12.64
CA ASN A 531 2.65 10.53 -12.05
C ASN A 531 2.86 10.45 -10.54
N PHE A 532 3.23 11.60 -9.97
CA PHE A 532 3.48 11.79 -8.55
C PHE A 532 2.37 11.20 -7.66
N GLN A 533 2.74 10.35 -6.71
CA GLN A 533 1.83 9.80 -5.70
C GLN A 533 2.10 10.36 -4.30
N GLY A 534 3.35 10.77 -4.04
CA GLY A 534 3.73 11.36 -2.77
C GLY A 534 5.22 11.24 -2.48
N LEU A 535 5.59 11.62 -1.27
CA LEU A 535 6.97 11.74 -0.80
C LEU A 535 7.49 10.51 -0.03
N THR A 536 6.63 9.53 0.24
CA THR A 536 6.96 8.37 1.10
C THR A 536 6.69 7.06 0.40
N TRP A 537 7.05 5.97 1.06
CA TRP A 537 6.61 4.63 0.70
C TRP A 537 5.10 4.50 0.86
N TYR A 538 4.46 3.91 -0.14
CA TYR A 538 3.04 3.60 -0.17
C TYR A 538 2.85 2.10 -0.35
N PHE A 539 2.01 1.53 0.50
CA PHE A 539 1.54 0.16 0.32
C PHE A 539 0.61 0.04 -0.91
N ALA A 540 0.84 -1.00 -1.71
CA ALA A 540 0.02 -1.42 -2.82
C ALA A 540 -0.32 -2.91 -2.72
N GLN A 541 -1.48 -3.26 -3.29
CA GLN A 541 -1.85 -4.65 -3.51
C GLN A 541 -2.82 -4.80 -4.67
N ALA A 542 -2.89 -5.99 -5.26
CA ALA A 542 -3.84 -6.33 -6.31
C ALA A 542 -4.15 -7.85 -6.35
N PRO A 543 -5.42 -8.24 -6.56
CA PRO A 543 -5.80 -9.65 -6.69
C PRO A 543 -5.53 -10.16 -8.10
N PHE A 544 -5.17 -11.44 -8.22
CA PHE A 544 -5.03 -12.12 -9.49
C PHE A 544 -5.30 -13.63 -9.36
N ARG A 545 -5.46 -14.31 -10.50
CA ARG A 545 -5.63 -15.77 -10.57
C ARG A 545 -4.85 -16.32 -11.75
N SER A 546 -4.15 -17.44 -11.54
CA SER A 546 -3.53 -18.20 -12.62
C SER A 546 -3.70 -19.70 -12.41
N ASP A 547 -4.19 -20.38 -13.45
CA ASP A 547 -4.37 -21.85 -13.47
C ASP A 547 -3.10 -22.62 -13.83
N GLY A 548 -2.10 -21.93 -14.40
CA GLY A 548 -0.80 -22.48 -14.77
C GLY A 548 0.33 -21.53 -14.40
N ASP A 549 1.55 -21.96 -14.71
CA ASP A 549 2.77 -21.20 -14.39
C ASP A 549 2.70 -19.77 -14.91
N PHE A 550 3.14 -18.83 -14.08
CA PHE A 550 3.03 -17.41 -14.36
C PHE A 550 4.24 -16.64 -13.84
N GLN A 551 4.38 -15.42 -14.36
CA GLN A 551 5.30 -14.41 -13.84
C GLN A 551 4.54 -13.12 -13.57
N ILE A 552 5.00 -12.36 -12.59
CA ILE A 552 4.59 -10.98 -12.36
C ILE A 552 5.65 -10.09 -12.99
N ILE A 553 5.20 -9.04 -13.67
CA ILE A 553 6.06 -8.03 -14.29
C ILE A 553 5.73 -6.70 -13.68
N PHE A 554 6.72 -6.03 -13.10
CA PHE A 554 6.64 -4.60 -12.87
C PHE A 554 7.17 -3.84 -14.09
N GLU A 555 6.47 -2.79 -14.45
CA GLU A 555 6.82 -1.91 -15.55
C GLU A 555 6.89 -0.47 -15.05
N GLY A 556 8.04 0.16 -15.28
CA GLY A 556 8.22 1.60 -15.11
C GLY A 556 8.32 2.26 -16.48
N VAL A 557 7.67 3.41 -16.65
CA VAL A 557 7.78 4.24 -17.86
C VAL A 557 8.05 5.68 -17.43
N TRP A 558 9.05 6.33 -18.02
CA TRP A 558 9.28 7.76 -17.77
C TRP A 558 8.34 8.62 -18.62
N GLY A 559 7.76 9.65 -18.00
CA GLY A 559 6.93 10.64 -18.68
C GLY A 559 7.79 11.63 -19.46
N SER A 560 8.49 12.51 -18.73
CA SER A 560 9.38 13.55 -19.27
C SER A 560 10.84 13.10 -19.33
N ALA A 561 11.56 13.47 -20.39
CA ALA A 561 13.01 13.30 -20.49
C ALA A 561 13.78 14.08 -19.41
N GLU A 562 13.21 15.20 -18.95
CA GLU A 562 13.81 16.08 -17.94
C GLU A 562 13.42 15.71 -16.50
N SER A 563 12.53 14.72 -16.30
CA SER A 563 12.06 14.36 -14.97
C SER A 563 13.23 13.99 -14.05
N SER A 564 13.33 14.67 -12.92
CA SER A 564 14.35 14.43 -11.89
C SER A 564 13.82 13.58 -10.73
N GLY A 565 12.61 13.04 -10.87
CA GLY A 565 11.97 12.23 -9.86
C GLY A 565 12.51 10.81 -9.77
N THR A 566 11.80 10.00 -8.98
CA THR A 566 12.15 8.62 -8.64
C THR A 566 10.89 7.75 -8.62
N ILE A 567 11.02 6.55 -9.18
CA ILE A 567 10.03 5.48 -9.10
C ILE A 567 10.74 4.29 -8.45
N GLY A 568 10.24 3.85 -7.30
CA GLY A 568 10.83 2.79 -6.49
C GLY A 568 9.83 1.69 -6.13
N LEU A 569 10.35 0.49 -5.92
CA LEU A 569 9.64 -0.73 -5.51
C LEU A 569 10.43 -1.40 -4.38
N ASP A 570 9.73 -1.85 -3.36
CA ASP A 570 10.30 -2.64 -2.28
C ASP A 570 9.28 -3.64 -1.72
N ASP A 571 9.73 -4.59 -0.90
CA ASP A 571 8.89 -5.47 -0.08
C ASP A 571 7.77 -6.19 -0.85
N ILE A 572 8.13 -6.82 -1.97
CA ILE A 572 7.19 -7.58 -2.80
C ILE A 572 6.82 -8.87 -2.08
N SER A 573 5.54 -9.24 -2.09
CA SER A 573 5.04 -10.51 -1.56
C SER A 573 3.86 -11.05 -2.37
N VAL A 574 3.74 -12.37 -2.44
CA VAL A 574 2.60 -13.04 -3.08
C VAL A 574 2.00 -14.09 -2.15
N PHE A 575 0.72 -13.95 -1.83
CA PHE A 575 0.02 -14.85 -0.92
C PHE A 575 -1.35 -15.29 -1.45
N GLU A 576 -1.87 -16.42 -0.96
CA GLU A 576 -3.24 -16.85 -1.29
C GLU A 576 -4.24 -15.86 -0.65
N GLY A 577 -5.25 -15.37 -1.37
CA GLY A 577 -6.15 -14.36 -0.83
C GLY A 577 -6.78 -13.52 -1.94
N ASN A 578 -7.98 -13.00 -1.68
CA ASN A 578 -8.71 -12.14 -2.61
C ASN A 578 -8.74 -10.72 -2.06
N CYS A 579 -7.62 -10.01 -2.19
CA CYS A 579 -7.46 -8.66 -1.67
C CYS A 579 -8.05 -7.58 -2.59
N PRO A 580 -8.43 -6.39 -2.07
CA PRO A 580 -8.80 -5.26 -2.91
C PRO A 580 -7.55 -4.68 -3.58
N SER A 581 -7.72 -4.05 -4.75
CA SER A 581 -6.67 -3.24 -5.36
C SER A 581 -6.44 -1.97 -4.53
N LEU A 582 -5.22 -1.76 -4.02
CA LEU A 582 -4.84 -0.57 -3.27
C LEU A 582 -3.64 0.15 -3.92
N PRO A 583 -3.63 1.50 -3.96
CA PRO A 583 -4.78 2.36 -3.69
C PRO A 583 -5.90 2.12 -4.73
N GLU A 584 -7.14 2.51 -4.42
CA GLU A 584 -8.28 2.30 -5.32
C GLU A 584 -8.06 2.90 -6.71
N ALA A 585 -7.36 4.06 -6.78
CA ALA A 585 -6.97 4.71 -8.02
C ALA A 585 -6.07 3.85 -8.93
N ALA A 586 -5.44 2.81 -8.40
CA ALA A 586 -4.57 1.91 -9.15
C ALA A 586 -5.29 0.70 -9.76
N MET A 587 -6.58 0.53 -9.46
CA MET A 587 -7.39 -0.56 -10.00
C MET A 587 -7.48 -0.45 -11.52
N VAL A 588 -7.09 -1.52 -12.22
CA VAL A 588 -7.23 -1.59 -13.68
C VAL A 588 -8.55 -2.26 -14.05
N ARG A 589 -9.32 -1.63 -14.93
CA ARG A 589 -10.60 -2.14 -15.44
C ARG A 589 -10.46 -2.59 -16.89
N ALA A 590 -11.30 -3.54 -17.28
CA ALA A 590 -11.41 -3.89 -18.69
C ALA A 590 -11.80 -2.66 -19.51
N GLY A 591 -11.13 -2.41 -20.63
CA GLY A 591 -11.34 -1.24 -21.48
C GLY A 591 -10.40 -0.06 -21.18
N ASP A 592 -9.70 -0.05 -20.04
CA ASP A 592 -8.66 0.94 -19.77
C ASP A 592 -7.54 0.81 -20.81
N CYS A 593 -7.25 1.89 -21.53
CA CYS A 593 -6.23 1.86 -22.56
C CYS A 593 -5.56 3.22 -22.74
N THR A 594 -4.26 3.24 -22.43
CA THR A 594 -3.37 4.37 -22.75
C THR A 594 -2.78 4.26 -24.16
N PHE A 595 -3.18 3.26 -24.95
CA PHE A 595 -2.65 2.94 -26.29
C PHE A 595 -1.12 2.76 -26.42
N THR A 596 -0.37 2.84 -25.31
CA THR A 596 1.09 2.69 -25.28
C THR A 596 1.57 1.28 -25.59
N ARG A 597 0.75 0.27 -25.27
CA ARG A 597 1.00 -1.15 -25.57
C ARG A 597 0.08 -1.71 -26.66
N GLY A 598 -0.43 -0.85 -27.55
CA GLY A 598 -1.35 -1.23 -28.61
C GLY A 598 -2.81 -0.98 -28.23
N SER A 599 -3.76 -1.76 -28.76
CA SER A 599 -5.19 -1.41 -28.65
C SER A 599 -5.89 -1.84 -27.35
N CYS A 600 -5.23 -2.57 -26.44
CA CYS A 600 -5.83 -3.05 -25.17
C CYS A 600 -7.22 -3.71 -25.33
N GLY A 601 -7.42 -4.50 -26.39
CA GLY A 601 -8.70 -5.13 -26.71
C GLY A 601 -9.72 -4.23 -27.41
N TRP A 602 -9.42 -2.95 -27.63
CA TRP A 602 -10.21 -2.10 -28.51
C TRP A 602 -10.06 -2.55 -29.96
N ARG A 603 -11.18 -2.65 -30.66
CA ARG A 603 -11.25 -3.13 -32.05
C ARG A 603 -11.84 -2.08 -32.96
N ASN A 604 -11.23 -1.91 -34.12
CA ASN A 604 -11.77 -1.06 -35.16
C ASN A 604 -12.82 -1.85 -35.97
N LEU A 605 -14.08 -1.44 -35.89
CA LEU A 605 -15.19 -2.04 -36.66
C LEU A 605 -15.52 -1.24 -37.92
N THR A 606 -14.69 -0.27 -38.29
CA THR A 606 -14.91 0.50 -39.52
C THR A 606 -14.78 -0.42 -40.73
N SER A 607 -15.84 -0.51 -41.53
CA SER A 607 -15.92 -1.44 -42.67
C SER A 607 -15.08 -1.03 -43.88
N ASP A 608 -14.55 0.20 -43.90
CA ASP A 608 -13.79 0.75 -45.02
C ASP A 608 -12.27 0.73 -44.69
N PRO A 609 -11.45 -0.05 -45.41
CA PRO A 609 -10.02 -0.22 -45.10
C PRO A 609 -9.20 1.06 -45.33
N ASP A 610 -9.68 2.01 -46.14
CA ASP A 610 -9.01 3.29 -46.38
C ASP A 610 -9.22 4.27 -45.21
N PHE A 611 -10.14 3.96 -44.29
CA PHE A 611 -10.57 4.83 -43.20
C PHE A 611 -10.59 4.05 -41.88
N ALA A 612 -9.44 4.04 -41.21
CA ALA A 612 -9.23 3.30 -39.98
C ALA A 612 -8.66 4.21 -38.88
N TRP A 613 -8.94 3.86 -37.62
CA TRP A 613 -8.18 4.36 -36.48
C TRP A 613 -6.74 3.88 -36.60
N VAL A 614 -5.79 4.80 -36.47
CA VAL A 614 -4.35 4.55 -36.61
C VAL A 614 -3.65 4.93 -35.32
N ALA A 615 -2.78 4.06 -34.81
CA ALA A 615 -1.91 4.41 -33.70
C ALA A 615 -0.86 5.47 -34.12
N ALA A 616 -0.71 6.50 -33.31
CA ALA A 616 0.30 7.53 -33.50
C ALA A 616 1.72 6.95 -33.35
N SER A 617 2.65 7.46 -34.16
CA SER A 617 4.06 7.08 -34.11
C SER A 617 4.99 8.27 -34.34
N PRO A 618 6.29 8.15 -33.99
CA PRO A 618 7.30 9.16 -34.26
C PRO A 618 7.38 9.61 -35.73
N SER A 619 7.03 8.74 -36.68
CA SER A 619 7.04 9.04 -38.12
C SER A 619 5.67 9.43 -38.68
N ARG A 620 4.58 9.14 -37.98
CA ARG A 620 3.21 9.24 -38.49
C ARG A 620 2.27 9.66 -37.36
N ARG A 621 2.10 10.98 -37.22
CA ARG A 621 1.22 11.63 -36.24
C ARG A 621 0.72 12.98 -36.75
N PRO A 622 -0.50 13.40 -36.38
CA PRO A 622 -1.06 14.67 -36.83
C PRO A 622 -0.37 15.85 -36.15
N ALA A 623 0.09 16.83 -36.95
CA ALA A 623 0.61 18.12 -36.48
C ALA A 623 1.68 18.04 -35.36
N ASN A 624 2.49 16.98 -35.33
CA ASN A 624 3.44 16.70 -34.27
C ASN A 624 2.84 16.63 -32.85
N MET A 625 1.53 16.38 -32.74
CA MET A 625 0.83 16.29 -31.46
C MET A 625 1.44 15.19 -30.57
N LEU A 626 1.65 15.55 -29.32
CA LEU A 626 2.17 14.66 -28.30
C LEU A 626 1.02 14.01 -27.54
N ASP A 627 1.26 12.80 -27.07
CA ASP A 627 0.33 12.08 -26.21
C ASP A 627 -0.01 12.87 -24.95
N HIS A 628 -1.27 12.79 -24.55
CA HIS A 628 -1.72 13.42 -23.31
C HIS A 628 -1.07 12.79 -22.08
N THR A 629 -0.93 11.46 -22.07
CA THR A 629 -0.54 10.73 -20.86
C THR A 629 0.91 11.01 -20.47
N TYR A 630 1.84 10.98 -21.44
CA TYR A 630 3.28 11.13 -21.16
C TYR A 630 3.97 12.24 -21.96
N GLY A 631 3.27 12.96 -22.84
CA GLY A 631 3.92 13.90 -23.76
C GLY A 631 4.74 13.21 -24.87
N SER A 632 4.60 11.89 -25.03
CA SER A 632 5.42 11.15 -25.99
C SER A 632 4.94 11.31 -27.45
N GLN A 633 5.77 10.90 -28.42
CA GLN A 633 5.45 10.98 -29.85
C GLN A 633 4.51 9.85 -30.37
N GLY A 634 3.96 9.02 -29.47
CA GLY A 634 3.03 7.92 -29.75
C GLY A 634 2.16 7.66 -28.51
N GLY A 635 1.42 6.54 -28.43
CA GLY A 635 0.59 6.28 -27.24
C GLY A 635 -0.81 6.89 -27.29
N TYR A 636 -1.29 7.23 -28.48
CA TYR A 636 -2.71 7.55 -28.72
C TYR A 636 -3.10 7.05 -30.10
N ILE A 637 -4.41 6.99 -30.37
CA ILE A 637 -4.95 6.70 -31.69
C ILE A 637 -5.52 7.97 -32.31
N TYR A 638 -5.43 8.08 -33.63
CA TYR A 638 -5.97 9.19 -34.38
C TYR A 638 -6.52 8.71 -35.72
N PHE A 639 -7.26 9.59 -36.38
CA PHE A 639 -7.73 9.39 -37.75
C PHE A 639 -7.44 10.68 -38.54
N ASP A 640 -7.08 10.55 -39.82
CA ASP A 640 -6.76 11.69 -40.67
C ASP A 640 -8.02 12.18 -41.41
N VAL A 641 -8.39 13.44 -41.17
CA VAL A 641 -9.60 14.06 -41.72
C VAL A 641 -9.39 14.56 -43.16
N PHE A 642 -8.15 14.57 -43.68
CA PHE A 642 -7.86 15.19 -44.99
C PHE A 642 -7.96 14.24 -46.19
N ASN A 643 -8.16 12.94 -45.97
CA ASN A 643 -8.27 11.94 -47.03
C ASN A 643 -9.70 11.71 -47.56
N PHE A 644 -10.65 12.60 -47.24
CA PHE A 644 -12.03 12.43 -47.71
C PHE A 644 -12.23 13.01 -49.11
N ASN A 645 -12.35 12.14 -50.12
CA ASN A 645 -12.86 12.48 -51.46
C ASN A 645 -14.37 12.83 -51.46
N GLY A 646 -14.86 13.61 -50.48
CA GLY A 646 -16.25 14.07 -50.37
C GLY A 646 -17.28 13.02 -49.93
N ARG A 647 -16.86 11.91 -49.29
CA ARG A 647 -17.76 10.86 -48.77
C ARG A 647 -18.04 11.07 -47.29
N THR A 648 -19.31 11.06 -46.89
CA THR A 648 -19.73 10.94 -45.49
C THR A 648 -19.42 9.52 -44.99
N GLN A 649 -18.65 9.40 -43.92
CA GLN A 649 -18.29 8.11 -43.33
C GLN A 649 -18.47 8.09 -41.81
N ARG A 650 -18.57 6.87 -41.28
CA ARG A 650 -18.81 6.54 -39.87
C ARG A 650 -17.66 5.65 -39.40
N LEU A 651 -16.71 6.22 -38.66
CA LEU A 651 -15.61 5.48 -38.05
C LEU A 651 -16.10 4.89 -36.73
N GLN A 652 -15.79 3.62 -36.45
CA GLN A 652 -16.25 2.90 -35.27
C GLN A 652 -15.09 2.23 -34.55
N LEU A 653 -14.89 2.58 -33.28
CA LEU A 653 -14.00 1.91 -32.35
C LEU A 653 -14.83 1.26 -31.25
N VAL A 654 -14.58 -0.02 -30.95
CA VAL A 654 -15.36 -0.79 -29.99
C VAL A 654 -14.49 -1.30 -28.87
N SER A 655 -14.94 -1.11 -27.63
CA SER A 655 -14.25 -1.60 -26.44
C SER A 655 -14.26 -3.14 -26.37
N PRO A 656 -13.41 -3.76 -25.54
CA PRO A 656 -13.64 -5.13 -25.11
C PRO A 656 -14.99 -5.24 -24.37
N THR A 657 -15.48 -6.47 -24.22
CA THR A 657 -16.68 -6.76 -23.43
C THR A 657 -16.45 -6.42 -21.96
N LEU A 658 -17.36 -5.65 -21.39
CA LEU A 658 -17.32 -5.18 -20.01
C LEU A 658 -18.42 -5.86 -19.19
N GLU A 659 -18.03 -6.38 -18.03
CA GLU A 659 -18.97 -6.93 -17.06
C GLU A 659 -19.52 -5.80 -16.15
N PRO A 660 -20.81 -5.86 -15.78
CA PRO A 660 -21.37 -4.88 -14.87
C PRO A 660 -20.71 -4.99 -13.49
N PRO A 661 -20.48 -3.86 -12.79
CA PRO A 661 -19.90 -3.89 -11.46
C PRO A 661 -20.81 -4.64 -10.47
N SER A 662 -20.20 -5.36 -9.53
CA SER A 662 -20.91 -6.23 -8.57
C SER A 662 -21.89 -5.48 -7.68
N ASP A 663 -21.61 -4.21 -7.38
CA ASP A 663 -22.42 -3.30 -6.57
C ASP A 663 -23.55 -2.60 -7.37
N ARG A 664 -23.62 -2.85 -8.69
CA ARG A 664 -24.59 -2.23 -9.62
C ARG A 664 -24.47 -0.71 -9.71
N SER A 665 -23.35 -0.14 -9.31
CA SER A 665 -23.08 1.29 -9.49
C SER A 665 -23.06 1.66 -10.98
N PRO A 666 -23.51 2.88 -11.35
CA PRO A 666 -23.35 3.38 -12.71
C PRO A 666 -21.86 3.46 -13.05
N SER A 667 -21.49 3.01 -14.26
CA SER A 667 -20.11 3.08 -14.73
C SER A 667 -19.89 4.39 -15.48
N CYS A 668 -18.74 5.05 -15.33
CA CYS A 668 -18.37 6.18 -16.18
C CYS A 668 -17.30 5.73 -17.20
N ILE A 669 -17.41 6.20 -18.45
CA ILE A 669 -16.33 6.15 -19.42
C ILE A 669 -15.80 7.58 -19.59
N SER A 670 -14.49 7.76 -19.46
CA SER A 670 -13.81 9.02 -19.75
C SER A 670 -12.67 8.78 -20.73
N PHE A 671 -12.40 9.78 -21.57
CA PHE A 671 -11.28 9.74 -22.50
C PHE A 671 -10.87 11.15 -22.89
N TRP A 672 -9.57 11.30 -23.15
CA TRP A 672 -9.02 12.52 -23.71
C TRP A 672 -9.17 12.53 -25.23
N PHE A 673 -9.59 13.65 -25.79
CA PHE A 673 -9.65 13.85 -27.23
C PHE A 673 -9.09 15.21 -27.66
N ALA A 674 -8.55 15.25 -28.88
CA ALA A 674 -8.13 16.47 -29.54
C ALA A 674 -8.67 16.46 -30.98
N GLY A 675 -9.35 17.54 -31.37
CA GLY A 675 -10.03 17.63 -32.67
C GLY A 675 -9.40 18.67 -33.58
N PHE A 676 -9.21 18.31 -34.85
CA PHE A 676 -8.73 19.23 -35.89
C PHE A 676 -9.58 19.10 -37.16
N GLY A 677 -10.18 20.19 -37.64
CA GLY A 677 -10.94 20.20 -38.89
C GLY A 677 -12.12 21.18 -38.94
N SER A 678 -12.73 21.31 -40.11
CA SER A 678 -13.89 22.20 -40.35
C SER A 678 -15.15 21.72 -39.64
N GLU A 679 -15.98 22.68 -39.20
CA GLU A 679 -17.17 22.71 -38.33
C GLU A 679 -18.26 21.60 -38.38
N ASN A 680 -17.98 20.38 -38.86
CA ASN A 680 -19.00 19.43 -39.29
C ASN A 680 -18.77 17.96 -38.84
N SER A 681 -17.88 17.72 -37.88
CA SER A 681 -17.64 16.37 -37.32
C SER A 681 -18.15 16.27 -35.88
N THR A 682 -18.92 15.23 -35.59
CA THR A 682 -19.39 14.91 -34.23
C THR A 682 -18.83 13.58 -33.77
N LEU A 683 -18.35 13.55 -32.53
CA LEU A 683 -17.98 12.33 -31.82
C LEU A 683 -19.17 11.90 -30.96
N ARG A 684 -19.54 10.63 -31.02
CA ARG A 684 -20.66 10.04 -30.29
C ARG A 684 -20.23 8.76 -29.61
N VAL A 685 -20.76 8.51 -28.43
CA VAL A 685 -20.49 7.28 -27.68
C VAL A 685 -21.79 6.52 -27.50
N TYR A 686 -21.79 5.24 -27.87
CA TYR A 686 -22.92 4.35 -27.75
C TYR A 686 -22.60 3.19 -26.80
N GLN A 687 -23.62 2.68 -26.10
CA GLN A 687 -23.56 1.41 -25.38
C GLN A 687 -24.38 0.34 -26.12
N ARG A 688 -23.89 -0.91 -26.12
CA ARG A 688 -24.64 -2.08 -26.61
C ARG A 688 -24.45 -3.33 -25.74
N PRO A 689 -25.37 -4.31 -25.77
CA PRO A 689 -25.13 -5.64 -25.21
C PRO A 689 -24.10 -6.44 -26.02
N ALA A 690 -23.19 -7.17 -25.34
CA ALA A 690 -22.04 -7.84 -25.97
C ALA A 690 -22.37 -9.03 -26.90
N GLN A 691 -23.58 -9.60 -26.83
CA GLN A 691 -23.97 -10.84 -27.54
C GLN A 691 -24.89 -10.63 -28.75
N GLN A 692 -25.15 -9.38 -29.18
CA GLN A 692 -26.06 -9.09 -30.30
C GLN A 692 -25.30 -8.53 -31.53
N LEU A 693 -25.69 -9.00 -32.73
CA LEU A 693 -25.16 -8.51 -34.01
C LEU A 693 -25.47 -7.01 -34.19
N LEU A 694 -24.60 -6.28 -34.90
CA LEU A 694 -24.76 -4.86 -35.25
C LEU A 694 -26.14 -4.60 -35.90
N ASP A 695 -27.10 -4.17 -35.09
CA ASP A 695 -28.34 -3.51 -35.52
C ASP A 695 -28.36 -2.13 -34.88
N ASP A 696 -28.43 -1.08 -35.71
CA ASP A 696 -28.51 0.32 -35.26
C ASP A 696 -29.70 0.57 -34.30
N ARG A 697 -30.70 -0.34 -34.28
CA ARG A 697 -31.85 -0.27 -33.37
C ARG A 697 -31.56 -0.65 -31.92
N LEU A 698 -30.40 -1.26 -31.64
CA LEU A 698 -30.00 -1.74 -30.31
C LEU A 698 -28.96 -0.84 -29.62
N LEU A 699 -28.58 0.28 -30.25
CA LEU A 699 -27.64 1.25 -29.70
C LEU A 699 -28.38 2.27 -28.84
N SER A 700 -28.00 2.37 -27.56
CA SER A 700 -28.39 3.51 -26.71
C SER A 700 -27.33 4.60 -26.83
N ASP A 701 -27.70 5.77 -27.36
CA ASP A 701 -26.83 6.95 -27.42
C ASP A 701 -26.59 7.47 -26.00
N LEU A 702 -25.32 7.63 -25.62
CA LEU A 702 -24.91 8.08 -24.28
C LEU A 702 -24.57 9.56 -24.23
N THR A 703 -24.43 10.23 -25.37
CA THR A 703 -23.98 11.62 -25.47
C THR A 703 -24.80 12.38 -26.50
N ASP A 704 -25.23 13.60 -26.15
CA ASP A 704 -25.71 14.55 -27.15
C ASP A 704 -24.50 15.17 -27.87
N ASP A 705 -24.22 14.72 -29.12
CA ASP A 705 -23.24 15.25 -30.09
C ASP A 705 -22.03 16.04 -29.52
N ILE A 706 -20.88 15.39 -29.30
CA ILE A 706 -19.62 16.09 -28.97
C ILE A 706 -19.09 16.79 -30.22
N LEU A 707 -19.18 18.12 -30.25
CA LEU A 707 -18.70 18.91 -31.38
C LEU A 707 -17.20 19.13 -31.34
N LEU A 708 -16.54 18.72 -32.42
CA LEU A 708 -15.15 19.03 -32.67
C LEU A 708 -15.06 20.44 -33.31
N LEU A 709 -15.19 21.49 -32.49
CA LEU A 709 -15.14 22.89 -32.94
C LEU A 709 -13.71 23.39 -33.15
N GLY A 710 -13.35 23.68 -34.41
CA GLY A 710 -12.27 24.60 -34.80
C GLY A 710 -10.87 24.24 -34.32
N ILE A 711 -9.86 25.01 -34.77
CA ILE A 711 -8.44 24.77 -34.50
C ILE A 711 -8.16 24.90 -32.98
N LYS A 712 -8.26 23.80 -32.23
CA LYS A 712 -7.85 23.71 -30.82
C LYS A 712 -6.88 22.55 -30.66
N TRP A 713 -5.63 22.90 -30.37
CA TRP A 713 -4.49 21.98 -30.31
C TRP A 713 -4.27 21.36 -28.92
N PHE A 714 -5.26 21.41 -28.04
CA PHE A 714 -5.16 20.94 -26.66
C PHE A 714 -6.17 19.83 -26.40
N TRP A 715 -5.74 18.87 -25.59
CA TRP A 715 -6.56 17.77 -25.12
C TRP A 715 -7.72 18.27 -24.26
N ARG A 716 -8.86 17.59 -24.36
CA ARG A 716 -10.03 17.79 -23.50
C ARG A 716 -10.50 16.46 -22.94
N ASP A 717 -10.92 16.46 -21.69
CA ASP A 717 -11.57 15.31 -21.07
C ASP A 717 -13.06 15.28 -21.42
N ALA A 718 -13.62 14.09 -21.53
CA ALA A 718 -15.02 13.84 -21.83
C ALA A 718 -15.57 12.72 -20.91
N PRO A 719 -15.93 13.03 -19.66
CA PRO A 719 -16.57 12.07 -18.76
C PRO A 719 -18.02 11.83 -19.16
N ILE A 720 -18.40 10.56 -19.33
CA ILE A 720 -19.74 10.15 -19.74
C ILE A 720 -20.26 9.11 -18.75
N MET A 721 -21.34 9.44 -18.04
CA MET A 721 -22.01 8.51 -17.12
C MET A 721 -22.86 7.52 -17.89
N VAL A 722 -22.73 6.24 -17.54
CA VAL A 722 -23.45 5.13 -18.13
C VAL A 722 -24.31 4.46 -17.06
N ALA A 723 -25.63 4.50 -17.25
CA ALA A 723 -26.56 3.80 -16.38
C ALA A 723 -26.31 2.29 -16.44
N SER A 724 -26.04 1.67 -15.30
CA SER A 724 -25.81 0.22 -15.20
C SER A 724 -27.09 -0.55 -15.55
N HIS A 725 -27.15 -1.08 -16.77
CA HIS A 725 -28.11 -2.11 -17.11
C HIS A 725 -27.51 -3.48 -16.75
N TRP A 726 -28.38 -4.43 -16.38
CA TRP A 726 -28.07 -5.77 -15.86
C TRP A 726 -27.38 -6.73 -16.84
N MET A 727 -26.63 -6.23 -17.82
CA MET A 727 -26.12 -7.00 -18.96
C MET A 727 -24.67 -6.64 -19.29
N THR A 728 -23.89 -7.66 -19.68
CA THR A 728 -22.56 -7.50 -20.29
C THR A 728 -22.64 -6.62 -21.52
N SER A 729 -21.82 -5.58 -21.59
CA SER A 729 -21.94 -4.53 -22.59
C SER A 729 -20.61 -4.21 -23.27
N GLU A 730 -20.68 -3.51 -24.40
CA GLU A 730 -19.54 -2.94 -25.12
C GLU A 730 -19.84 -1.47 -25.43
N PHE A 731 -18.80 -0.64 -25.43
CA PHE A 731 -18.88 0.75 -25.85
C PHE A 731 -18.41 0.92 -27.28
N ILE A 732 -19.08 1.79 -28.02
CA ILE A 732 -18.74 2.12 -29.40
C ILE A 732 -18.53 3.63 -29.48
N VAL A 733 -17.29 4.04 -29.75
CA VAL A 733 -16.95 5.42 -30.11
C VAL A 733 -17.12 5.57 -31.61
N VAL A 734 -18.02 6.45 -31.99
CA VAL A 734 -18.41 6.69 -33.37
C VAL A 734 -18.13 8.13 -33.75
N LEU A 735 -17.32 8.33 -34.78
CA LEU A 735 -17.16 9.64 -35.39
C LEU A 735 -18.02 9.72 -36.67
N VAL A 736 -18.83 10.78 -36.77
CA VAL A 736 -19.69 11.06 -37.93
C VAL A 736 -19.39 12.45 -38.49
N GLN A 737 -19.12 12.53 -39.80
CA GLN A 737 -18.99 13.81 -40.51
C GLN A 737 -20.29 14.14 -41.27
N ARG A 738 -21.05 15.17 -40.87
CA ARG A 738 -22.30 15.59 -41.55
C ARG A 738 -22.09 16.77 -42.50
N GLY A 739 -22.85 16.82 -43.58
CA GLY A 739 -23.00 18.03 -44.40
C GLY A 739 -23.87 19.07 -43.68
N GLN A 740 -23.35 20.28 -43.53
CA GLN A 740 -24.02 21.52 -43.06
C GLN A 740 -25.14 21.34 -42.02
N GLY A 741 -24.79 21.48 -40.74
CA GLY A 741 -25.74 21.69 -39.66
C GLY A 741 -25.03 22.18 -38.40
N THR A 742 -25.52 23.27 -37.82
CA THR A 742 -25.05 23.77 -36.52
C THR A 742 -25.59 22.89 -35.40
N VAL A 743 -24.72 22.48 -34.48
CA VAL A 743 -25.09 21.75 -33.26
C VAL A 743 -24.52 22.50 -32.05
N ARG A 744 -25.13 22.35 -30.87
CA ARG A 744 -24.65 22.93 -29.59
C ARG A 744 -23.88 21.88 -28.80
N ALA A 745 -22.75 22.27 -28.23
CA ALA A 745 -21.99 21.46 -27.28
C ALA A 745 -22.41 21.81 -25.85
N HIS A 746 -22.47 20.81 -24.98
CA HIS A 746 -22.56 20.98 -23.53
C HIS A 746 -21.31 20.34 -22.90
N ASP A 747 -20.50 21.14 -22.19
CA ASP A 747 -19.48 20.64 -21.27
C ASP A 747 -20.20 20.20 -19.99
N HIS A 748 -20.03 18.94 -19.60
CA HIS A 748 -20.46 18.42 -18.31
C HIS A 748 -19.21 18.13 -17.49
N ASP A 749 -18.91 18.98 -16.51
CA ASP A 749 -17.70 18.90 -15.67
C ASP A 749 -17.81 17.88 -14.51
N GLU A 750 -18.89 17.10 -14.38
CA GLU A 750 -19.03 16.11 -13.30
C GLU A 750 -19.85 14.87 -13.73
N CYS A 751 -19.47 13.67 -13.27
CA CYS A 751 -20.34 12.48 -13.29
C CYS A 751 -21.53 12.71 -12.33
N LYS A 752 -22.57 13.43 -12.78
CA LYS A 752 -23.87 13.55 -12.08
C LYS A 752 -24.98 12.79 -12.80
N SER A 753 -25.83 12.16 -11.98
CA SER A 753 -27.01 11.38 -12.38
C SER A 753 -27.92 12.15 -13.34
N LEU A 754 -27.94 11.76 -14.61
CA LEU A 754 -29.04 12.08 -15.51
C LEU A 754 -30.20 11.11 -15.24
N THR A 755 -30.74 11.15 -14.02
CA THR A 755 -32.08 10.62 -13.79
C THR A 755 -33.06 11.46 -14.60
N SER A 756 -33.91 10.79 -15.35
CA SER A 756 -34.95 11.36 -16.19
C SER A 756 -35.98 12.14 -15.38
N GLN A 757 -35.66 13.34 -14.86
CA GLN A 757 -36.57 14.35 -14.33
C GLN A 757 -35.76 15.52 -13.76
N ASN A 758 -35.49 16.54 -14.58
CA ASN A 758 -35.63 17.97 -14.24
C ASN A 758 -35.02 18.84 -15.34
N TRP A 759 -35.82 19.09 -16.37
CA TRP A 759 -35.68 20.28 -17.18
C TRP A 759 -36.22 21.47 -16.38
N THR A 760 -35.34 22.39 -15.94
CA THR A 760 -35.55 23.86 -15.85
C THR A 760 -34.62 24.53 -14.85
N LYS A 761 -33.41 24.92 -15.29
CA LYS A 761 -32.84 26.25 -15.01
C LYS A 761 -31.61 26.46 -15.90
N ARG A 762 -31.68 27.48 -16.75
CA ARG A 762 -30.58 27.97 -17.59
C ARG A 762 -29.74 28.90 -16.72
N GLU A 763 -28.45 28.59 -16.58
CA GLU A 763 -27.45 29.60 -16.23
C GLU A 763 -26.51 29.75 -17.43
N GLU A 764 -26.49 30.96 -17.98
CA GLU A 764 -25.56 31.38 -19.04
C GLU A 764 -24.28 31.88 -18.36
N VAL A 765 -23.14 31.23 -18.61
CA VAL A 765 -21.82 31.80 -18.29
C VAL A 765 -21.17 32.25 -19.60
N MET A 766 -21.12 33.57 -19.79
CA MET A 766 -20.44 34.23 -20.90
C MET A 766 -18.99 34.51 -20.51
N TYR A 767 -18.01 33.84 -21.13
CA TYR A 767 -16.61 34.26 -21.05
C TYR A 767 -16.30 35.25 -22.18
N GLN A 768 -16.03 36.51 -21.83
CA GLN A 768 -15.39 37.47 -22.73
C GLN A 768 -13.88 37.23 -22.74
N VAL A 769 -13.34 36.83 -23.89
CA VAL A 769 -11.89 36.74 -24.11
C VAL A 769 -11.39 38.11 -24.54
N HIS A 770 -10.54 38.74 -23.72
CA HIS A 770 -9.76 39.91 -24.14
C HIS A 770 -8.61 39.44 -25.05
N HIS A 771 -8.67 39.84 -26.32
CA HIS A 771 -7.53 39.74 -27.23
C HIS A 771 -6.44 40.74 -26.82
N HIS A 772 -5.27 40.24 -26.41
CA HIS A 772 -4.03 41.00 -26.45
C HIS A 772 -3.30 40.67 -27.76
N THR A 773 -3.31 41.63 -28.67
CA THR A 773 -2.44 41.65 -29.86
C THR A 773 -1.04 42.08 -29.45
N PRO A 774 0.03 41.35 -29.84
CA PRO A 774 1.39 41.84 -29.68
C PRO A 774 1.77 42.74 -30.86
N GLU A 775 2.21 43.97 -30.58
CA GLU A 775 2.92 44.83 -31.53
C GLU A 775 4.45 44.68 -31.37
N PRO A 776 5.23 44.94 -32.45
CA PRO A 776 6.57 44.40 -32.61
C PRO A 776 7.66 45.24 -31.96
N ALA A 777 8.79 44.58 -31.70
CA ALA A 777 10.01 45.18 -31.17
C ALA A 777 10.63 46.20 -32.14
N ASP A 778 11.10 47.32 -31.60
CA ASP A 778 12.22 48.06 -32.18
C ASP A 778 13.04 48.81 -31.11
N THR A 779 14.27 49.09 -31.53
CA THR A 779 15.51 49.31 -30.77
C THR A 779 15.72 50.68 -30.09
N ASN A 780 16.61 50.65 -29.07
CA ASN A 780 17.64 51.63 -28.70
C ASN A 780 17.37 52.90 -27.84
N SER A 781 18.15 52.93 -26.75
CA SER A 781 18.98 54.01 -26.17
C SER A 781 18.39 55.20 -25.38
N SER A 782 18.69 55.15 -24.07
CA SER A 782 19.41 56.16 -23.26
C SER A 782 18.77 57.50 -22.84
N THR A 783 19.06 57.83 -21.58
CA THR A 783 19.16 59.14 -20.89
C THR A 783 17.96 59.71 -20.08
N ILE A 784 18.28 60.02 -18.82
CA ILE A 784 17.62 60.81 -17.76
C ILE A 784 18.17 62.28 -17.84
N PRO A 785 17.69 63.37 -17.18
CA PRO A 785 16.49 63.68 -16.36
C PRO A 785 15.72 64.98 -16.79
N GLU A 786 14.58 65.28 -16.14
CA GLU A 786 14.30 66.53 -15.37
C GLU A 786 12.82 67.00 -15.37
N HIS A 787 12.29 67.15 -14.14
CA HIS A 787 11.49 68.25 -13.58
C HIS A 787 10.09 68.70 -14.10
N VAL A 788 9.17 68.75 -13.11
CA VAL A 788 8.21 69.84 -12.75
C VAL A 788 6.72 69.72 -13.15
N SER A 789 5.91 69.48 -12.10
CA SER A 789 4.59 70.06 -11.72
C SER A 789 3.40 69.98 -12.70
N THR A 790 2.15 69.73 -12.31
CA THR A 790 1.38 70.28 -11.17
C THR A 790 0.03 69.56 -11.08
N ALA A 791 -0.43 69.37 -9.84
CA ALA A 791 -1.80 69.53 -9.31
C ALA A 791 -3.03 68.84 -9.94
N GLY A 792 -3.78 68.11 -9.09
CA GLY A 792 -5.25 68.06 -9.20
C GLY A 792 -5.98 66.90 -8.52
N ASN A 793 -6.36 67.08 -7.24
CA ASN A 793 -7.45 66.44 -6.46
C ASN A 793 -7.40 64.92 -6.16
N LYS A 794 -7.14 64.51 -4.90
CA LYS A 794 -8.09 64.34 -3.76
C LYS A 794 -9.19 63.29 -4.01
N GLN A 795 -9.10 62.12 -3.36
CA GLN A 795 -9.81 61.85 -2.08
C GLN A 795 -9.40 60.48 -1.47
N TYR A 796 -9.07 60.50 -0.18
CA TYR A 796 -9.01 59.35 0.72
C TYR A 796 -10.42 59.04 1.23
N SER A 797 -10.77 57.76 1.37
CA SER A 797 -11.42 57.25 2.59
C SER A 797 -11.30 55.72 2.70
N GLU A 798 -10.75 55.29 3.82
CA GLU A 798 -10.83 53.93 4.36
C GLU A 798 -12.28 53.51 4.64
N THR A 799 -12.61 52.22 4.53
CA THR A 799 -13.31 51.48 5.60
C THR A 799 -13.27 49.97 5.37
N LYS A 800 -12.75 49.25 6.38
CA LYS A 800 -12.96 47.82 6.66
C LYS A 800 -14.44 47.54 6.92
N LEU A 801 -14.95 46.35 6.53
CA LEU A 801 -15.60 45.40 7.44
C LEU A 801 -15.99 44.06 6.77
N GLN A 802 -15.76 43.00 7.54
CA GLN A 802 -16.11 41.59 7.32
C GLN A 802 -17.63 41.33 7.26
N LYS A 803 -18.03 40.24 6.56
CA LYS A 803 -18.89 39.12 7.06
C LYS A 803 -19.24 38.16 5.91
N SER A 804 -18.78 36.91 6.00
CA SER A 804 -19.53 35.68 6.38
C SER A 804 -20.58 35.24 5.34
N LEU A 805 -20.23 34.18 4.60
CA LEU A 805 -21.15 33.37 3.80
C LEU A 805 -21.95 32.45 4.74
N VAL A 806 -23.27 32.48 4.62
CA VAL A 806 -24.20 31.43 5.05
C VAL A 806 -24.79 30.87 3.77
N LEU A 807 -24.66 29.56 3.55
CA LEU A 807 -25.37 28.81 2.51
C LEU A 807 -26.34 27.88 3.23
N ASP A 808 -27.62 28.00 2.88
CA ASP A 808 -28.65 26.97 3.06
C ASP A 808 -28.50 25.88 1.98
#